data_AF-A0A3B4E5W2-F1
#
_entry.id   AF-A0A3B4E5W2-F1
#
_cell.length_a   1.000
_cell.length_b   1.000
_cell.length_c   1.000
_cell.angle_alpha   90.00
_cell.angle_beta   90.00
_cell.angle_gamma   90.00
#
_symmetry.space_group_name_H-M   'P 1'
#
loop_
_entity.id
_entity.type
_entity.pdbx_description
1 polymer ?
#
loop_
_entity_poly.entity_id
_entity_poly.type
_entity_poly.pdbx_seq_one_letter_code
_entity_poly.pdbx_strand_id
1 'polypeptide(L)'
;MASGSVNPFNVSDSEEEAEPQRSDERSPGDEAPPGRSPGPFSPQADQEPGTLLLPNSRISPSADSVQALGIGGAAGLGGGGAEPRVSVDAIAAQLLRDQYILTALELHTELLEAGRELPRLRDYFSNPGNFERQSGTPPAGKEPGIGAGGALTVQVQDKKRRLVDAVHVMDRAGSISTLDSLDFTRYSDDGNRESDERVAVLEFELRKAKETIQALRTNLTQAAECEIPSQERKNYKSSPEIQEPIRPLEKRALNFLVNEYLLKNEYKLSSITFSDENDDQDFELWDDVGLNIPKPPDLLQLYRNCGSSHPSHRETADAAVGVDTSDLPGDYVTKEAAQKTETIQQKEVVQELEYQISLLNSEKQSLAEQIKKLQSEIQDLQRNVSSPGKAQVECGDTKAGLQCEKSLDNGQYLDIRGVTEADTAAEPNSNTTTSTNTTTTTDHATEHSSPSTQQHSKFKSPGQHSKGPLQFDQPNRKLSPAFHQALLSFCRMSADSRLGSEVSRIADSEESVMLMLGRCLPHIVPNVLLAKREELIPLILCTACLHPEPKERDQLLHILFNLIKRPDDEQRQMILMGCVAFARHVGPTRVEVELLPQCWEQINHKYPERRLLVAESCGALAPYLPKEIRSSLVLSMLQQMLAEDKADMVREAVVKSLGIIMGYIDDPDKYSQGFELMLLSLGDLSERVVAATHQVFIPAFAAWTVELGNLQAQLIPSLLSRIEKLLQQGEHGLDEHKLHTFLSALQSLIPPLFALVLQNAPFTSRAKLQSDITPIEVTRFPRPASPLQDVATIIGSREQLAILLQLYEHQLQHEGTTGWETLLWVVNQLLPQLIEIVGRINVASTTCVHEFSRFFWRLCRTFGKTFTNTKVKPQFQEILRLSEENVDASAGNGILTKATVPIYATGVLTCYNQEEDRKLLVGFLEDVMTTLSLSHAPLDSLKASFVELGANPAYHELLLTVLWYGVVHTSALVRCTAARMFELLVKGVNETLVAQRVVPALITLSSDPEISVRISTIPAFGTIMETVTQRELLERVKMQLASFLEDPQYQDQHSLHMEIIKTFGRVGPNAEPRFRDEFVLPHLHKLALGNNMQTAENKRMDIASQLFEAYSALSCCFISEEIMLNHFLPGLRCLRTDMEHLSPEHEVILSSMIKECELKVENRGIGEAQGSMSIAASLVGEDAKTKFLSKMGQLTTSGAMLANVFQRKK
;
A
#
# COMPACT_ATOMS: atom_id res chain seq x y z
N MET A 1 14.95 42.48 21.15
CA MET A 1 15.45 43.00 22.45
C MET A 1 14.56 42.45 23.57
N ALA A 2 14.96 42.62 24.84
CA ALA A 2 14.27 42.33 26.11
C ALA A 2 12.80 41.80 26.03
N SER A 3 12.44 40.61 26.54
CA SER A 3 12.57 40.03 27.91
C SER A 3 11.64 40.66 28.96
N GLY A 4 10.76 39.85 29.56
CA GLY A 4 9.93 40.25 30.71
C GLY A 4 8.90 39.19 31.11
N SER A 5 9.17 38.41 32.15
CA SER A 5 8.28 37.37 32.70
C SER A 5 7.85 37.72 34.12
N VAL A 6 6.54 37.68 34.41
CA VAL A 6 5.99 37.81 35.78
C VAL A 6 4.73 36.95 35.92
N ASN A 7 4.70 36.06 36.91
CA ASN A 7 3.49 35.35 37.35
C ASN A 7 2.77 36.18 38.45
N PRO A 8 1.43 36.27 38.44
CA PRO A 8 0.65 36.71 39.59
C PRO A 8 -0.14 35.54 40.21
N PHE A 9 0.34 35.00 41.33
CA PHE A 9 -0.44 34.13 42.23
C PHE A 9 -0.20 34.56 43.68
N ASN A 10 -0.94 35.59 44.11
CA ASN A 10 -1.27 35.96 45.50
C ASN A 10 -1.88 37.37 45.51
N VAL A 11 -3.13 37.50 45.93
CA VAL A 11 -3.59 38.17 47.18
C VAL A 11 -4.96 37.55 47.50
N SER A 12 -5.27 37.40 48.78
CA SER A 12 -6.53 36.83 49.28
C SER A 12 -7.51 37.93 49.72
N ASP A 13 -8.80 37.59 49.78
CA ASP A 13 -9.88 38.18 50.60
C ASP A 13 -10.07 39.71 50.65
N SER A 14 -11.25 40.19 50.22
CA SER A 14 -12.32 40.61 51.17
C SER A 14 -13.56 41.20 50.46
N GLU A 15 -14.69 40.55 50.72
CA GLU A 15 -16.07 41.02 50.97
C GLU A 15 -16.64 42.40 50.52
N GLU A 16 -17.95 42.32 50.18
CA GLU A 16 -19.05 43.32 50.33
C GLU A 16 -19.38 44.41 49.26
N GLU A 17 -20.59 44.19 48.69
CA GLU A 17 -21.68 45.14 48.36
C GLU A 17 -21.69 46.07 47.11
N ALA A 18 -22.95 46.41 46.75
CA ALA A 18 -23.42 47.48 45.85
C ALA A 18 -23.30 47.34 44.31
N GLU A 19 -24.25 46.60 43.73
CA GLU A 19 -24.99 47.06 42.53
C GLU A 19 -25.67 48.44 42.79
N PRO A 20 -26.17 49.23 41.79
CA PRO A 20 -26.62 48.81 40.45
C PRO A 20 -26.29 49.80 39.28
N GLN A 21 -26.97 49.57 38.15
CA GLN A 21 -27.34 50.49 37.05
C GLN A 21 -26.44 50.56 35.79
N ARG A 22 -26.98 49.97 34.72
CA ARG A 22 -26.75 50.32 33.31
C ARG A 22 -27.34 51.70 33.01
N SER A 23 -26.79 52.45 32.05
CA SER A 23 -27.56 52.92 30.86
C SER A 23 -26.69 53.63 29.80
N ASP A 24 -26.89 53.19 28.56
CA ASP A 24 -27.22 53.98 27.36
C ASP A 24 -26.25 55.03 26.74
N GLU A 25 -25.79 54.67 25.54
CA GLU A 25 -26.02 55.37 24.26
C GLU A 25 -25.05 56.40 23.62
N ARG A 26 -24.91 56.23 22.29
CA ARG A 26 -24.84 57.25 21.20
C ARG A 26 -23.60 58.17 21.05
N SER A 27 -22.65 57.70 20.23
CA SER A 27 -22.45 58.07 18.80
C SER A 27 -23.27 59.24 18.18
N PRO A 28 -22.89 59.79 16.98
CA PRO A 28 -21.57 60.13 16.41
C PRO A 28 -21.57 61.51 15.64
N GLY A 29 -20.58 61.77 14.78
CA GLY A 29 -20.49 62.90 13.82
C GLY A 29 -19.11 63.60 13.87
N ASP A 30 -18.34 63.81 12.79
CA ASP A 30 -18.57 64.61 11.55
C ASP A 30 -18.58 66.14 11.81
N GLU A 31 -17.94 67.02 11.01
CA GLU A 31 -17.33 66.87 9.67
C GLU A 31 -16.25 67.95 9.37
N ALA A 32 -15.47 67.74 8.29
CA ALA A 32 -14.85 68.73 7.38
C ALA A 32 -13.60 69.62 7.78
N PRO A 33 -12.79 70.08 6.77
CA PRO A 33 -11.59 70.95 6.90
C PRO A 33 -11.86 72.38 6.27
N PRO A 34 -10.92 73.21 5.71
CA PRO A 34 -9.44 73.18 5.68
C PRO A 34 -8.66 74.53 5.89
N GLY A 35 -7.36 74.40 6.25
CA GLY A 35 -6.25 75.10 5.57
C GLY A 35 -5.85 76.56 5.89
N ARG A 36 -4.60 76.78 6.33
CA ARG A 36 -3.80 78.00 6.06
C ARG A 36 -2.28 77.79 6.26
N SER A 37 -1.47 78.64 5.64
CA SER A 37 0.01 78.70 5.72
C SER A 37 0.50 79.83 6.65
N PRO A 38 1.81 79.93 7.00
CA PRO A 38 2.83 80.52 6.10
C PRO A 38 4.26 79.87 6.18
N GLY A 39 5.23 80.39 5.40
CA GLY A 39 6.69 80.09 5.50
C GLY A 39 7.43 81.01 6.50
N PRO A 40 8.75 81.37 6.35
CA PRO A 40 9.55 81.36 5.10
C PRO A 40 11.10 81.06 5.20
N PHE A 41 11.80 81.20 4.06
CA PHE A 41 13.26 81.39 3.81
C PHE A 41 14.26 80.20 3.70
N SER A 42 15.37 80.47 3.00
CA SER A 42 16.45 79.58 2.45
C SER A 42 17.78 80.41 2.36
N PRO A 43 18.96 80.02 1.76
CA PRO A 43 19.21 79.12 0.61
C PRO A 43 20.50 78.21 0.60
N GLN A 44 20.61 77.41 -0.47
CA GLN A 44 21.76 76.78 -1.20
C GLN A 44 23.22 76.85 -0.69
N ALA A 45 23.98 75.75 -0.85
CA ALA A 45 25.04 75.58 -1.89
C ALA A 45 25.88 74.27 -1.75
N ASP A 46 26.47 73.77 -2.85
CA ASP A 46 27.42 72.64 -2.89
C ASP A 46 28.89 73.04 -2.65
N GLN A 47 29.72 72.15 -2.08
CA GLN A 47 31.12 71.90 -2.52
C GLN A 47 31.87 70.77 -1.76
N GLU A 48 32.53 69.88 -2.51
CA GLU A 48 33.85 69.28 -2.21
C GLU A 48 34.98 70.27 -2.60
N PRO A 49 36.29 70.11 -2.24
CA PRO A 49 37.01 68.87 -1.90
C PRO A 49 38.08 69.01 -0.76
N GLY A 50 38.97 68.01 -0.59
CA GLY A 50 40.39 68.32 -0.26
C GLY A 50 41.08 67.60 0.92
N THR A 51 41.41 66.31 0.73
CA THR A 51 42.69 65.61 1.09
C THR A 51 43.56 66.07 2.29
N LEU A 52 43.97 65.12 3.16
CA LEU A 52 45.37 64.78 3.59
C LEU A 52 45.57 64.32 5.06
N LEU A 53 46.50 63.36 5.20
CA LEU A 53 47.43 63.07 6.32
C LEU A 53 47.00 62.27 7.58
N LEU A 54 47.61 61.08 7.67
CA LEU A 54 48.06 60.41 8.92
C LEU A 54 49.08 61.28 9.68
N PRO A 55 49.18 61.13 11.02
CA PRO A 55 50.19 60.21 11.59
C PRO A 55 49.58 59.26 12.64
N ASN A 56 49.98 58.00 12.83
CA ASN A 56 51.27 57.28 12.74
C ASN A 56 52.10 57.22 14.04
N SER A 57 51.91 56.09 14.77
CA SER A 57 52.88 55.39 15.63
C SER A 57 53.20 55.85 17.06
N ARG A 58 53.66 54.87 17.87
CA ARG A 58 54.55 54.96 19.06
C ARG A 58 53.91 55.56 20.33
N ILE A 59 54.12 55.01 21.55
CA ILE A 59 55.25 54.22 22.10
C ILE A 59 54.78 53.32 23.28
N SER A 60 55.57 52.29 23.66
CA SER A 60 55.36 51.40 24.84
C SER A 60 55.96 52.05 26.13
N PRO A 61 56.44 51.39 27.23
CA PRO A 61 56.73 49.98 27.59
C PRO A 61 55.88 49.54 28.83
N SER A 62 56.10 48.47 29.61
CA SER A 62 57.24 47.56 29.77
C SER A 62 56.79 46.18 30.31
N ALA A 63 57.56 45.14 29.96
CA ALA A 63 58.21 44.15 30.85
C ALA A 63 57.39 43.36 31.93
N ASP A 64 57.67 42.07 32.21
CA ASP A 64 58.84 41.28 31.77
C ASP A 64 58.61 39.76 31.71
N SER A 65 59.42 39.11 30.87
CA SER A 65 59.92 37.71 30.97
C SER A 65 58.96 36.50 30.77
N VAL A 66 59.37 35.38 30.12
CA VAL A 66 60.54 35.11 29.25
C VAL A 66 60.28 33.88 28.33
N GLN A 67 60.46 34.06 27.01
CA GLN A 67 60.98 33.13 25.95
C GLN A 67 60.45 31.67 25.79
N ALA A 68 60.54 30.97 24.64
CA ALA A 68 60.68 31.24 23.18
C ALA A 68 60.65 29.85 22.43
N LEU A 69 60.58 29.67 21.10
CA LEU A 69 60.44 30.56 19.93
C LEU A 69 58.98 30.48 19.40
N GLY A 70 58.53 30.36 18.11
CA GLY A 70 59.09 30.20 16.75
C GLY A 70 59.40 28.74 16.34
N ILE A 71 59.34 28.33 15.05
CA ILE A 71 59.19 29.05 13.76
C ILE A 71 58.19 28.25 12.87
N GLY A 72 57.38 28.83 11.95
CA GLY A 72 57.22 30.25 11.63
C GLY A 72 56.86 30.63 10.18
N GLY A 73 55.90 29.95 9.54
CA GLY A 73 54.93 30.53 8.57
C GLY A 73 55.34 30.96 7.14
N ALA A 74 54.47 30.64 6.17
CA ALA A 74 54.02 31.50 5.05
C ALA A 74 53.00 30.74 4.16
N ALA A 75 52.11 31.34 3.34
CA ALA A 75 51.24 32.52 3.48
C ALA A 75 50.35 32.62 2.21
N GLY A 76 49.06 33.00 2.31
CA GLY A 76 48.32 33.49 1.12
C GLY A 76 46.79 33.31 1.07
N LEU A 77 46.08 34.43 1.10
CA LEU A 77 44.79 34.73 0.44
C LEU A 77 43.50 33.97 0.84
N GLY A 78 42.38 34.71 0.83
CA GLY A 78 41.01 34.18 0.90
C GLY A 78 40.28 34.48 2.22
N GLY A 79 39.25 35.34 2.16
CA GLY A 79 38.36 35.63 3.29
C GLY A 79 36.95 35.08 3.07
N GLY A 80 36.40 34.43 4.08
CA GLY A 80 35.03 33.91 4.14
C GLY A 80 34.63 33.60 5.58
N GLY A 81 33.36 33.77 5.94
CA GLY A 81 32.89 33.57 7.32
C GLY A 81 32.92 32.09 7.71
N ALA A 82 33.47 31.78 8.88
CA ALA A 82 33.46 30.42 9.44
C ALA A 82 32.28 30.24 10.39
N GLU A 83 31.46 29.22 10.16
CA GLU A 83 30.38 28.81 11.06
C GLU A 83 30.92 28.20 12.38
N PRO A 84 30.16 28.27 13.49
CA PRO A 84 30.60 27.74 14.77
C PRO A 84 30.63 26.21 14.75
N ARG A 85 31.83 25.61 14.86
CA ARG A 85 31.99 24.17 15.06
C ARG A 85 31.32 23.74 16.36
N VAL A 86 30.39 22.78 16.28
CA VAL A 86 29.70 22.18 17.44
C VAL A 86 30.73 21.49 18.35
N SER A 87 30.60 21.66 19.66
CA SER A 87 31.50 21.04 20.64
C SER A 87 31.10 19.60 20.95
N VAL A 88 32.08 18.75 21.31
CA VAL A 88 31.82 17.33 21.60
C VAL A 88 30.89 17.15 22.81
N ASP A 89 30.91 18.05 23.80
CA ASP A 89 29.93 18.04 24.90
C ASP A 89 28.50 18.37 24.43
N ALA A 90 28.33 19.21 23.41
CA ALA A 90 27.01 19.47 22.81
C ALA A 90 26.49 18.25 22.03
N ILE A 91 27.38 17.50 21.37
CA ILE A 91 27.05 16.23 20.71
C ILE A 91 26.66 15.18 21.77
N ALA A 92 27.49 14.99 22.80
CA ALA A 92 27.19 14.11 23.93
C ALA A 92 25.87 14.46 24.64
N ALA A 93 25.60 15.77 24.83
CA ALA A 93 24.34 16.24 25.38
C ALA A 93 23.13 15.97 24.46
N GLN A 94 23.33 15.92 23.15
CA GLN A 94 22.26 15.59 22.20
C GLN A 94 22.01 14.08 22.16
N LEU A 95 23.04 13.25 22.05
CA LEU A 95 22.90 11.78 22.06
C LEU A 95 22.20 11.26 23.33
N LEU A 96 22.51 11.84 24.50
CA LEU A 96 21.84 11.52 25.76
C LEU A 96 20.42 12.08 25.89
N ARG A 97 20.08 13.19 25.21
CA ARG A 97 18.70 13.71 25.14
C ARG A 97 17.81 12.85 24.25
N ASP A 98 18.35 12.43 23.12
CA ASP A 98 17.61 11.74 22.05
C ASP A 98 17.61 10.20 22.24
N GLN A 99 18.16 9.71 23.36
CA GLN A 99 18.29 8.30 23.75
C GLN A 99 19.12 7.42 22.80
N TYR A 100 20.08 8.00 22.07
CA TYR A 100 21.11 7.25 21.35
C TYR A 100 22.20 6.75 22.31
N ILE A 101 21.80 5.94 23.30
CA ILE A 101 22.64 5.55 24.44
C ILE A 101 23.81 4.66 24.02
N LEU A 102 23.63 3.79 23.02
CA LEU A 102 24.73 2.99 22.46
C LEU A 102 25.78 3.89 21.80
N THR A 103 25.36 4.82 20.95
CA THR A 103 26.25 5.80 20.30
C THR A 103 26.89 6.79 21.29
N ALA A 104 26.21 7.09 22.41
CA ALA A 104 26.81 7.85 23.51
C ALA A 104 27.85 7.02 24.29
N LEU A 105 27.71 5.70 24.37
CA LEU A 105 28.69 4.79 24.96
C LEU A 105 29.90 4.61 24.05
N GLU A 106 29.68 4.44 22.74
CA GLU A 106 30.72 4.41 21.71
C GLU A 106 31.55 5.71 21.74
N LEU A 107 30.90 6.87 21.75
CA LEU A 107 31.56 8.16 21.92
C LEU A 107 32.29 8.27 23.27
N HIS A 108 31.79 7.64 24.33
CA HIS A 108 32.47 7.63 25.62
C HIS A 108 33.75 6.77 25.58
N THR A 109 33.70 5.58 24.98
CA THR A 109 34.85 4.67 24.91
C THR A 109 35.90 5.15 23.91
N GLU A 110 35.50 5.65 22.73
CA GLU A 110 36.41 6.27 21.76
C GLU A 110 37.18 7.45 22.38
N LEU A 111 36.49 8.30 23.15
CA LEU A 111 37.16 9.39 23.88
C LEU A 111 38.15 8.87 24.93
N LEU A 112 37.78 7.84 25.71
CA LEU A 112 38.66 7.24 26.71
C LEU A 112 39.91 6.61 26.08
N GLU A 113 39.77 5.91 24.95
CA GLU A 113 40.89 5.36 24.18
C GLU A 113 41.76 6.47 23.58
N ALA A 114 41.17 7.59 23.16
CA ALA A 114 41.87 8.82 22.77
C ALA A 114 42.45 9.63 23.97
N GLY A 115 42.37 9.10 25.20
CA GLY A 115 42.93 9.71 26.40
C GLY A 115 42.17 10.96 26.89
N ARG A 116 40.88 11.08 26.58
CA ARG A 116 40.01 12.21 26.94
C ARG A 116 38.76 11.74 27.66
N GLU A 117 38.29 12.50 28.63
CA GLU A 117 37.06 12.17 29.36
C GLU A 117 36.08 13.34 29.28
N LEU A 118 34.84 13.07 28.89
CA LEU A 118 33.71 14.00 29.03
C LEU A 118 32.95 13.66 30.33
N PRO A 119 32.92 14.54 31.34
CA PRO A 119 32.21 14.29 32.59
C PRO A 119 30.74 13.91 32.38
N ARG A 120 30.06 14.53 31.42
CA ARG A 120 28.65 14.22 31.09
C ARG A 120 28.43 12.77 30.69
N LEU A 121 29.34 12.18 29.91
CA LEU A 121 29.24 10.77 29.50
C LEU A 121 29.65 9.88 30.66
N ARG A 122 30.79 10.14 31.31
CA ARG A 122 31.24 9.38 32.49
C ARG A 122 30.15 9.31 33.57
N ASP A 123 29.59 10.45 33.96
CA ASP A 123 28.61 10.53 35.05
C ASP A 123 27.26 9.89 34.66
N TYR A 124 26.96 9.77 33.36
CA TYR A 124 25.81 9.01 32.85
C TYR A 124 26.05 7.50 32.88
N PHE A 125 27.20 7.02 32.36
CA PHE A 125 27.52 5.60 32.31
C PHE A 125 27.98 5.01 33.66
N SER A 126 28.45 5.85 34.59
CA SER A 126 28.82 5.45 35.96
C SER A 126 27.63 5.32 36.91
N ASN A 127 26.40 5.62 36.47
CA ASN A 127 25.19 5.49 37.28
C ASN A 127 24.33 4.30 36.80
N PRO A 128 24.32 3.16 37.52
CA PRO A 128 23.56 1.97 37.13
C PRO A 128 22.05 2.22 36.95
N GLY A 129 21.48 3.17 37.69
CA GLY A 129 20.06 3.50 37.63
C GLY A 129 19.57 4.05 36.28
N ASN A 130 20.49 4.42 35.39
CA ASN A 130 20.15 4.84 34.02
C ASN A 130 19.79 3.65 33.10
N PHE A 131 20.11 2.41 33.50
CA PHE A 131 19.96 1.21 32.64
C PHE A 131 18.84 0.27 33.08
N GLU A 132 18.23 0.48 34.25
CA GLU A 132 17.19 -0.42 34.82
C GLU A 132 15.79 -0.28 34.17
N ARG A 133 15.66 0.31 32.98
CA ARG A 133 14.37 0.57 32.30
C ARG A 133 14.31 0.18 30.82
N GLN A 134 14.73 -1.03 30.45
CA GLN A 134 14.48 -1.58 29.10
C GLN A 134 14.23 -3.11 29.12
N SER A 135 13.00 -3.51 29.46
CA SER A 135 12.53 -4.89 29.30
C SER A 135 11.01 -4.95 29.05
N GLY A 136 10.61 -4.84 27.78
CA GLY A 136 9.21 -4.97 27.35
C GLY A 136 9.13 -5.22 25.84
N THR A 137 8.52 -6.34 25.44
CA THR A 137 8.40 -6.75 24.03
C THR A 137 7.32 -5.98 23.28
N PRO A 138 7.54 -5.61 21.99
CA PRO A 138 6.51 -4.99 21.15
C PRO A 138 5.59 -6.03 20.47
N PRO A 139 4.29 -5.75 20.32
CA PRO A 139 3.38 -6.60 19.54
C PRO A 139 3.34 -6.20 18.06
N ALA A 140 3.19 -7.20 17.18
CA ALA A 140 2.79 -7.06 15.78
C ALA A 140 1.79 -8.18 15.44
N GLY A 141 0.84 -8.03 14.51
CA GLY A 141 0.49 -6.90 13.66
C GLY A 141 -0.72 -7.27 12.77
N LYS A 142 -1.00 -6.48 11.74
CA LYS A 142 -1.95 -6.78 10.64
C LYS A 142 -1.29 -6.35 9.31
N GLU A 143 -1.45 -7.00 8.16
CA GLU A 143 -2.17 -8.22 7.70
C GLU A 143 -1.68 -8.57 6.27
N PRO A 144 -2.23 -9.54 5.51
CA PRO A 144 -2.55 -10.96 5.79
C PRO A 144 -1.84 -11.91 4.77
N GLY A 145 -2.10 -13.24 4.78
CA GLY A 145 -1.57 -14.12 3.72
C GLY A 145 -1.70 -15.66 3.86
N ILE A 146 -2.92 -16.17 4.03
CA ILE A 146 -3.33 -17.60 3.95
C ILE A 146 -2.57 -18.36 2.83
N GLY A 147 -1.96 -19.55 2.99
CA GLY A 147 -2.50 -20.84 3.48
C GLY A 147 -2.97 -21.72 2.28
N ALA A 148 -2.87 -23.06 2.27
CA ALA A 148 -2.32 -24.02 3.23
C ALA A 148 -2.11 -25.42 2.58
N GLY A 149 -1.30 -26.27 3.24
CA GLY A 149 -1.52 -27.73 3.32
C GLY A 149 -0.85 -28.66 2.28
N GLY A 150 -0.27 -29.76 2.77
CA GLY A 150 -0.33 -31.05 2.06
C GLY A 150 0.96 -31.88 1.92
N ALA A 151 1.20 -32.79 2.87
CA ALA A 151 1.65 -34.18 2.65
C ALA A 151 3.08 -34.44 2.07
N LEU A 152 3.78 -35.53 2.41
CA LEU A 152 3.59 -36.60 3.41
C LEU A 152 4.91 -37.41 3.60
N THR A 153 4.85 -38.47 4.42
CA THR A 153 5.71 -39.69 4.39
C THR A 153 7.18 -39.54 4.89
N VAL A 154 7.59 -40.13 6.04
CA VAL A 154 7.88 -41.59 6.35
C VAL A 154 9.38 -41.90 6.11
N GLN A 155 10.15 -42.55 7.00
CA GLN A 155 9.88 -43.22 8.29
C GLN A 155 11.16 -43.43 9.16
N VAL A 156 11.01 -43.54 10.50
CA VAL A 156 11.52 -44.62 11.43
C VAL A 156 13.00 -45.10 11.27
N GLN A 157 13.83 -45.25 12.33
CA GLN A 157 13.63 -46.22 13.42
C GLN A 157 14.52 -46.08 14.71
N ASP A 158 13.98 -46.58 15.83
CA ASP A 158 14.57 -47.14 17.07
C ASP A 158 15.82 -46.57 17.81
N LYS A 159 15.56 -45.76 18.85
CA LYS A 159 15.41 -46.24 20.24
C LYS A 159 16.32 -47.41 20.73
N LYS A 160 17.50 -47.15 21.31
CA LYS A 160 18.09 -48.04 22.35
C LYS A 160 19.19 -47.44 23.26
N ARG A 161 18.87 -47.38 24.57
CA ARG A 161 19.66 -47.81 25.75
C ARG A 161 21.21 -47.76 25.77
N ARG A 162 21.73 -47.19 26.88
CA ARG A 162 22.90 -47.65 27.72
C ARG A 162 24.32 -47.40 27.14
N LEU A 163 25.40 -47.19 27.93
CA LEU A 163 25.59 -46.91 29.38
C LEU A 163 26.98 -46.25 29.62
N VAL A 164 27.09 -45.34 30.60
CA VAL A 164 28.30 -44.77 31.29
C VAL A 164 29.49 -44.19 30.49
N ASP A 165 30.24 -43.33 31.21
CA ASP A 165 31.60 -42.83 31.03
C ASP A 165 31.92 -41.90 29.84
N ALA A 166 32.75 -40.84 29.95
CA ALA A 166 33.17 -40.00 31.09
C ALA A 166 33.95 -38.77 30.53
N VAL A 167 34.27 -37.77 31.37
CA VAL A 167 35.29 -36.71 31.15
C VAL A 167 35.02 -35.61 30.08
N HIS A 168 34.41 -34.50 30.54
CA HIS A 168 35.00 -33.15 30.64
C HIS A 168 35.79 -32.42 29.49
N VAL A 169 35.43 -31.12 29.32
CA VAL A 169 36.24 -29.93 28.92
C VAL A 169 36.46 -29.59 27.42
N MET A 170 35.72 -28.56 26.98
CA MET A 170 36.08 -27.27 26.31
C MET A 170 37.21 -27.13 25.24
N ASP A 171 36.93 -26.16 24.35
CA ASP A 171 37.81 -25.15 23.73
C ASP A 171 38.65 -25.44 22.44
N ARG A 172 38.14 -24.83 21.35
CA ARG A 172 38.70 -23.63 20.66
C ARG A 172 39.87 -23.75 19.65
N ALA A 173 39.63 -23.11 18.50
CA ALA A 173 40.56 -22.58 17.46
C ALA A 173 41.34 -23.54 16.53
N GLY A 174 41.28 -23.23 15.23
CA GLY A 174 42.49 -22.73 14.54
C GLY A 174 43.32 -23.66 13.65
N SER A 175 43.08 -23.55 12.34
CA SER A 175 44.13 -23.28 11.32
C SER A 175 45.12 -24.37 10.81
N ILE A 176 44.98 -24.65 9.50
CA ILE A 176 46.04 -24.61 8.46
C ILE A 176 47.10 -25.76 8.38
N SER A 177 46.89 -26.61 7.36
CA SER A 177 47.88 -27.15 6.38
C SER A 177 48.71 -28.43 6.59
N THR A 178 48.97 -29.04 5.42
CA THR A 178 50.12 -29.89 5.02
C THR A 178 50.01 -31.41 5.26
N LEU A 179 50.44 -32.16 4.23
CA LEU A 179 50.43 -33.62 4.10
C LEU A 179 51.77 -34.23 4.52
N ASP A 180 51.77 -35.45 5.08
CA ASP A 180 52.63 -36.57 4.59
C ASP A 180 52.15 -37.93 5.18
N SER A 181 52.77 -39.03 4.73
CA SER A 181 52.66 -40.45 5.16
C SER A 181 51.83 -41.36 4.25
N LEU A 182 52.53 -42.03 3.34
CA LEU A 182 52.10 -43.19 2.54
C LEU A 182 52.11 -44.50 3.34
N ASP A 183 51.45 -45.55 2.82
CA ASP A 183 51.75 -47.02 2.93
C ASP A 183 50.45 -47.89 2.87
N PHE A 184 50.39 -49.11 2.31
CA PHE A 184 51.23 -49.86 1.36
C PHE A 184 50.40 -51.02 0.72
N THR A 185 50.71 -51.41 -0.52
CA THR A 185 50.20 -52.63 -1.25
C THR A 185 48.71 -52.58 -1.71
N ARG A 186 48.25 -53.30 -2.76
CA ARG A 186 48.81 -54.42 -3.57
C ARG A 186 48.64 -54.20 -5.09
N TYR A 187 49.39 -54.96 -5.89
CA TYR A 187 49.19 -55.12 -7.34
C TYR A 187 47.95 -55.99 -7.67
N SER A 188 47.20 -55.63 -8.72
CA SER A 188 46.96 -56.45 -9.94
C SER A 188 45.92 -55.81 -10.89
N ASP A 189 46.13 -56.00 -12.20
CA ASP A 189 45.20 -55.87 -13.34
C ASP A 189 44.19 -54.70 -13.43
N ASP A 190 44.67 -53.64 -14.10
CA ASP A 190 44.09 -53.00 -15.30
C ASP A 190 42.77 -52.18 -15.25
N GLY A 191 42.68 -51.19 -16.14
CA GLY A 191 41.49 -50.37 -16.43
C GLY A 191 41.22 -49.17 -15.50
N ASN A 192 41.15 -49.37 -14.19
CA ASN A 192 40.51 -48.40 -13.28
C ASN A 192 41.40 -47.23 -12.79
N ARG A 193 42.26 -46.67 -13.67
CA ARG A 193 42.97 -45.39 -13.40
C ARG A 193 42.47 -44.21 -14.24
N GLU A 194 41.84 -44.45 -15.39
CA GLU A 194 41.21 -43.37 -16.16
C GLU A 194 39.99 -42.77 -15.45
N SER A 195 39.37 -43.51 -14.53
CA SER A 195 38.18 -43.09 -13.77
C SER A 195 38.52 -41.96 -12.81
N ASP A 196 39.57 -42.10 -12.01
CA ASP A 196 39.96 -41.08 -11.02
C ASP A 196 40.55 -39.83 -11.69
N GLU A 197 41.29 -39.97 -12.80
CA GLU A 197 41.74 -38.83 -13.61
C GLU A 197 40.54 -38.09 -14.26
N ARG A 198 39.49 -38.82 -14.70
CA ARG A 198 38.23 -38.19 -15.13
C ARG A 198 37.50 -37.49 -13.99
N VAL A 199 37.50 -38.04 -12.77
CA VAL A 199 36.89 -37.38 -11.59
C VAL A 199 37.61 -36.07 -11.27
N ALA A 200 38.94 -36.05 -11.27
CA ALA A 200 39.71 -34.83 -11.05
C ALA A 200 39.46 -33.75 -12.13
N VAL A 201 39.31 -34.14 -13.40
CA VAL A 201 38.91 -33.23 -14.49
C VAL A 201 37.48 -32.73 -14.29
N LEU A 202 36.53 -33.60 -13.93
CA LEU A 202 35.14 -33.22 -13.66
C LEU A 202 35.02 -32.27 -12.46
N GLU A 203 35.83 -32.41 -11.41
CA GLU A 203 35.87 -31.44 -10.31
C GLU A 203 36.44 -30.08 -10.74
N PHE A 204 37.39 -30.05 -11.67
CA PHE A 204 37.92 -28.82 -12.25
C PHE A 204 36.87 -28.13 -13.15
N GLU A 205 36.18 -28.89 -14.00
CA GLU A 205 35.05 -28.39 -14.80
C GLU A 205 33.88 -27.92 -13.92
N LEU A 206 33.56 -28.64 -12.84
CA LEU A 206 32.54 -28.24 -11.86
C LEU A 206 32.89 -26.89 -11.17
N ARG A 207 34.18 -26.64 -10.90
CA ARG A 207 34.67 -25.37 -10.33
C ARG A 207 34.50 -24.23 -11.34
N LYS A 208 34.92 -24.45 -12.59
CA LYS A 208 34.80 -23.47 -13.69
C LYS A 208 33.35 -23.19 -14.09
N ALA A 209 32.48 -24.19 -13.99
CA ALA A 209 31.03 -24.02 -14.18
C ALA A 209 30.39 -23.17 -13.07
N LYS A 210 30.84 -23.28 -11.81
CA LYS A 210 30.38 -22.43 -10.71
C LYS A 210 30.76 -20.96 -10.91
N GLU A 211 32.00 -20.69 -11.32
CA GLU A 211 32.46 -19.33 -11.71
C GLU A 211 31.59 -18.77 -12.84
N THR A 212 31.32 -19.57 -13.87
CA THR A 212 30.45 -19.18 -15.00
C THR A 212 29.01 -18.90 -14.57
N ILE A 213 28.48 -19.65 -13.60
CA ILE A 213 27.14 -19.44 -13.03
C ILE A 213 27.08 -18.17 -12.18
N GLN A 214 28.13 -17.84 -11.42
CA GLN A 214 28.17 -16.58 -10.66
C GLN A 214 28.27 -15.36 -11.59
N ALA A 215 29.09 -15.44 -12.65
CA ALA A 215 29.15 -14.42 -13.70
C ALA A 215 27.82 -14.26 -14.45
N LEU A 216 27.02 -15.33 -14.60
CA LEU A 216 25.67 -15.23 -15.16
C LEU A 216 24.62 -14.68 -14.17
N ARG A 217 24.87 -14.75 -12.86
CA ARG A 217 23.97 -14.21 -11.82
C ARG A 217 24.13 -12.70 -11.68
N THR A 218 25.34 -12.17 -11.63
CA THR A 218 25.57 -10.72 -11.71
C THR A 218 25.00 -10.14 -13.01
N ASN A 219 25.05 -10.89 -14.12
CA ASN A 219 24.41 -10.52 -15.39
C ASN A 219 22.87 -10.44 -15.31
N LEU A 220 22.23 -11.13 -14.36
CA LEU A 220 20.78 -11.09 -14.19
C LEU A 220 20.33 -10.02 -13.18
N THR A 221 21.12 -9.75 -12.14
CA THR A 221 20.87 -8.67 -11.16
C THR A 221 20.61 -7.33 -11.87
N GLN A 222 21.43 -7.02 -12.89
CA GLN A 222 21.30 -5.83 -13.72
C GLN A 222 20.07 -5.79 -14.64
N ALA A 223 19.64 -6.93 -15.18
CA ALA A 223 18.45 -6.97 -16.03
C ALA A 223 17.19 -6.59 -15.23
N ALA A 224 17.14 -6.98 -13.95
CA ALA A 224 16.06 -6.65 -13.02
C ALA A 224 16.02 -5.17 -12.58
N GLU A 225 17.00 -4.35 -12.96
CA GLU A 225 17.10 -2.93 -12.60
C GLU A 225 16.60 -1.99 -13.72
N CYS A 226 16.24 -2.53 -14.90
CA CYS A 226 15.92 -1.76 -16.10
C CYS A 226 14.65 -2.20 -16.84
N GLU A 227 13.48 -2.01 -16.22
CA GLU A 227 12.21 -1.57 -16.87
C GLU A 227 11.21 -1.23 -15.74
N ILE A 228 10.37 -0.19 -15.78
CA ILE A 228 9.86 0.65 -16.89
C ILE A 228 9.98 2.17 -16.54
N PRO A 229 9.53 3.16 -17.35
CA PRO A 229 10.36 4.33 -17.67
C PRO A 229 10.08 5.59 -16.84
N SER A 230 11.04 6.53 -16.85
CA SER A 230 10.88 7.89 -16.30
C SER A 230 11.34 8.99 -17.29
N GLN A 231 10.46 9.31 -18.23
CA GLN A 231 10.40 10.63 -18.89
C GLN A 231 9.01 11.21 -18.56
N GLU A 232 8.83 12.48 -18.20
CA GLU A 232 9.76 13.61 -18.20
C GLU A 232 9.77 14.36 -16.85
N ARG A 233 10.92 14.96 -16.48
CA ARG A 233 10.97 16.17 -15.63
C ARG A 233 12.29 16.93 -15.78
N LYS A 234 12.31 17.90 -16.71
CA LYS A 234 13.31 18.98 -16.66
C LYS A 234 12.84 20.05 -15.66
N ASN A 235 13.79 20.82 -15.13
CA ASN A 235 13.62 21.93 -14.19
C ASN A 235 13.20 21.55 -12.75
N TYR A 236 14.20 21.27 -11.90
CA TYR A 236 14.16 21.70 -10.51
C TYR A 236 15.43 22.46 -10.16
N LYS A 237 15.27 23.67 -9.61
CA LYS A 237 16.31 24.33 -8.82
C LYS A 237 15.96 24.13 -7.34
N SER A 238 16.76 23.31 -6.67
CA SER A 238 17.08 23.40 -5.23
C SER A 238 15.98 23.86 -4.26
N SER A 239 15.35 22.90 -3.58
CA SER A 239 14.78 23.08 -2.23
C SER A 239 14.95 21.76 -1.44
N PRO A 240 15.66 21.75 -0.30
CA PRO A 240 16.01 20.51 0.39
C PRO A 240 15.06 20.18 1.55
N GLU A 241 14.11 19.25 1.36
CA GLU A 241 13.39 18.60 2.49
C GLU A 241 12.57 17.34 2.11
N ILE A 242 13.04 16.56 1.13
CA ILE A 242 12.58 15.17 0.92
C ILE A 242 13.82 14.31 0.71
N GLN A 243 14.07 13.38 1.63
CA GLN A 243 15.16 12.41 1.53
C GLN A 243 14.60 11.12 0.94
N GLU A 244 14.95 10.79 -0.30
CA GLU A 244 14.57 9.51 -0.91
C GLU A 244 15.23 8.34 -0.12
N PRO A 245 14.53 7.22 0.09
CA PRO A 245 15.12 6.06 0.74
C PRO A 245 16.21 5.44 -0.15
N ILE A 246 17.35 5.11 0.45
CA ILE A 246 18.53 4.54 -0.23
C ILE A 246 18.14 3.27 -0.98
N ARG A 247 18.45 3.21 -2.28
CA ARG A 247 18.13 2.07 -3.15
C ARG A 247 19.04 0.88 -2.82
N PRO A 248 18.63 -0.39 -3.06
CA PRO A 248 19.48 -1.56 -2.78
C PRO A 248 20.87 -1.51 -3.45
N LEU A 249 20.93 -1.03 -4.70
CA LEU A 249 22.15 -0.69 -5.43
C LEU A 249 23.05 0.30 -4.69
N GLU A 250 22.46 1.40 -4.22
CA GLU A 250 23.16 2.45 -3.49
C GLU A 250 23.66 1.92 -2.15
N LYS A 251 22.88 1.06 -1.46
CA LYS A 251 23.34 0.34 -0.26
C LYS A 251 24.54 -0.55 -0.58
N ARG A 252 24.49 -1.40 -1.62
CA ARG A 252 25.61 -2.28 -2.00
C ARG A 252 26.88 -1.51 -2.39
N ALA A 253 26.72 -0.44 -3.17
CA ALA A 253 27.82 0.44 -3.56
C ALA A 253 28.46 1.12 -2.33
N LEU A 254 27.64 1.66 -1.42
CA LEU A 254 28.10 2.27 -0.17
C LEU A 254 28.76 1.24 0.74
N ASN A 255 28.15 0.06 0.93
CA ASN A 255 28.71 -1.06 1.68
C ASN A 255 30.13 -1.40 1.19
N PHE A 256 30.30 -1.59 -0.12
CA PHE A 256 31.61 -1.90 -0.70
C PHE A 256 32.63 -0.78 -0.44
N LEU A 257 32.26 0.49 -0.68
CA LEU A 257 33.15 1.64 -0.49
C LEU A 257 33.51 1.89 0.99
N VAL A 258 32.59 1.59 1.91
CA VAL A 258 32.83 1.62 3.36
C VAL A 258 33.81 0.51 3.76
N ASN A 259 33.63 -0.72 3.28
CA ASN A 259 34.54 -1.83 3.59
C ASN A 259 35.96 -1.58 3.03
N GLU A 260 36.05 -1.10 1.78
CA GLU A 260 37.32 -0.67 1.19
C GLU A 260 37.98 0.48 1.96
N TYR A 261 37.19 1.44 2.47
CA TYR A 261 37.70 2.51 3.31
C TYR A 261 38.23 1.99 4.66
N LEU A 262 37.53 1.05 5.30
CA LEU A 262 37.98 0.40 6.55
C LEU A 262 39.32 -0.34 6.32
N LEU A 263 39.42 -1.13 5.25
CA LEU A 263 40.66 -1.82 4.87
C LEU A 263 41.81 -0.86 4.57
N LYS A 264 41.57 0.20 3.79
CA LYS A 264 42.60 1.21 3.43
C LYS A 264 43.14 2.01 4.62
N ASN A 265 42.36 2.15 5.69
CA ASN A 265 42.77 2.84 6.93
C ASN A 265 43.16 1.84 8.05
N GLU A 266 43.45 0.59 7.70
CA GLU A 266 43.88 -0.50 8.59
C GLU A 266 42.88 -0.95 9.68
N TYR A 267 41.60 -0.55 9.61
CA TYR A 267 40.51 -1.02 10.48
C TYR A 267 40.05 -2.44 10.13
N LYS A 268 41.00 -3.38 10.05
CA LYS A 268 40.83 -4.74 9.51
C LYS A 268 39.82 -5.58 10.30
N LEU A 269 39.78 -5.44 11.63
CA LEU A 269 38.80 -6.17 12.44
C LEU A 269 37.37 -5.66 12.19
N SER A 270 37.18 -4.34 12.14
CA SER A 270 35.90 -3.70 11.81
C SER A 270 35.44 -4.03 10.39
N SER A 271 36.36 -4.11 9.43
CA SER A 271 36.10 -4.59 8.07
C SER A 271 35.60 -6.03 8.04
N ILE A 272 36.24 -6.94 8.79
CA ILE A 272 35.80 -8.34 8.90
C ILE A 272 34.39 -8.39 9.52
N THR A 273 34.16 -7.75 10.67
CA THR A 273 32.83 -7.74 11.31
C THR A 273 31.76 -7.11 10.44
N PHE A 274 32.07 -6.01 9.72
CA PHE A 274 31.14 -5.40 8.76
C PHE A 274 30.81 -6.32 7.57
N SER A 275 31.75 -7.18 7.17
CA SER A 275 31.54 -8.20 6.13
C SER A 275 30.69 -9.35 6.66
N ASP A 276 30.98 -9.84 7.88
CA ASP A 276 30.21 -10.88 8.58
C ASP A 276 28.76 -10.43 8.87
N GLU A 277 28.52 -9.12 9.04
CA GLU A 277 27.19 -8.51 9.24
C GLU A 277 26.40 -8.25 7.93
N ASN A 278 27.03 -8.42 6.75
CA ASN A 278 26.41 -8.24 5.44
C ASN A 278 26.72 -9.45 4.53
N ASP A 279 26.35 -10.65 4.99
CA ASP A 279 26.60 -11.93 4.28
C ASP A 279 25.81 -12.08 2.95
N ASP A 280 25.01 -11.07 2.59
CA ASP A 280 24.26 -10.96 1.33
C ASP A 280 25.04 -10.31 0.16
N GLN A 281 26.32 -9.96 0.36
CA GLN A 281 27.17 -9.29 -0.63
C GLN A 281 28.63 -9.81 -0.64
N ASP A 282 29.19 -10.03 -1.83
CA ASP A 282 30.63 -10.28 -1.99
C ASP A 282 31.43 -8.95 -1.95
N PHE A 283 32.33 -8.83 -0.97
CA PHE A 283 33.14 -7.64 -0.76
C PHE A 283 34.50 -7.66 -1.48
N GLU A 284 34.92 -8.79 -2.04
CA GLU A 284 36.14 -8.84 -2.88
C GLU A 284 35.83 -8.51 -4.34
N LEU A 285 34.56 -8.64 -4.77
CA LEU A 285 34.11 -8.45 -6.16
C LEU A 285 33.12 -7.29 -6.31
N TRP A 286 33.58 -6.15 -6.88
CA TRP A 286 32.71 -4.99 -7.16
C TRP A 286 31.50 -5.34 -8.05
N ASP A 287 31.65 -6.30 -8.97
CA ASP A 287 30.59 -6.70 -9.90
C ASP A 287 29.35 -7.32 -9.21
N ASP A 288 29.44 -7.67 -7.91
CA ASP A 288 28.31 -8.13 -7.09
C ASP A 288 27.39 -6.98 -6.62
N VAL A 289 27.90 -5.73 -6.65
CA VAL A 289 27.05 -4.51 -6.58
C VAL A 289 26.11 -4.45 -7.78
N GLY A 290 26.55 -5.00 -8.92
CA GLY A 290 25.92 -4.98 -10.23
C GLY A 290 26.98 -4.70 -11.30
N LEU A 291 26.99 -5.45 -12.40
CA LEU A 291 27.93 -5.19 -13.51
C LEU A 291 27.59 -3.90 -14.29
N ASN A 292 28.43 -3.51 -15.24
CA ASN A 292 28.38 -2.26 -16.02
C ASN A 292 28.32 -0.93 -15.22
N ILE A 293 28.23 -0.98 -13.90
CA ILE A 293 28.30 0.18 -13.00
C ILE A 293 29.79 0.50 -12.80
N PRO A 294 30.31 1.61 -13.35
CA PRO A 294 31.72 1.96 -13.16
C PRO A 294 31.95 2.25 -11.69
N LYS A 295 32.92 1.55 -11.08
CA LYS A 295 33.30 1.77 -9.68
C LYS A 295 33.63 3.27 -9.46
N PRO A 296 32.93 3.97 -8.55
CA PRO A 296 33.17 5.37 -8.30
C PRO A 296 34.54 5.58 -7.61
N PRO A 297 35.07 6.81 -7.58
CA PRO A 297 36.24 7.13 -6.75
C PRO A 297 35.96 6.79 -5.28
N ASP A 298 37.03 6.61 -4.49
CA ASP A 298 36.86 6.15 -3.10
C ASP A 298 36.09 7.14 -2.22
N LEU A 299 35.56 6.63 -1.10
CA LEU A 299 34.66 7.37 -0.21
C LEU A 299 35.24 8.72 0.26
N LEU A 300 36.57 8.78 0.45
CA LEU A 300 37.29 9.98 0.85
C LEU A 300 37.39 11.00 -0.30
N GLN A 301 37.57 10.52 -1.53
CA GLN A 301 37.63 11.35 -2.74
C GLN A 301 36.23 11.81 -3.19
N LEU A 302 35.19 10.99 -3.03
CA LEU A 302 33.79 11.41 -3.18
C LEU A 302 33.46 12.56 -2.23
N TYR A 303 33.71 12.38 -0.92
CA TYR A 303 33.47 13.41 0.11
C TYR A 303 34.17 14.74 -0.20
N ARG A 304 35.40 14.70 -0.74
CA ARG A 304 36.16 15.89 -1.16
C ARG A 304 35.60 16.60 -2.39
N ASN A 305 34.84 15.90 -3.24
CA ASN A 305 34.39 16.39 -4.55
C ASN A 305 32.94 16.92 -4.56
N CYS A 306 32.16 16.73 -3.48
CA CYS A 306 30.74 17.11 -3.36
C CYS A 306 30.40 18.62 -3.41
N GLY A 307 31.24 19.47 -4.02
CA GLY A 307 31.03 20.92 -4.11
C GLY A 307 31.46 21.59 -5.42
N SER A 308 32.04 20.89 -6.39
CA SER A 308 32.61 21.51 -7.60
C SER A 308 32.00 20.98 -8.91
N SER A 309 30.82 21.50 -9.28
CA SER A 309 30.25 21.27 -10.62
C SER A 309 31.08 21.97 -11.69
N HIS A 310 31.77 21.22 -12.56
CA HIS A 310 32.34 21.73 -13.81
C HIS A 310 32.20 20.69 -14.94
N PRO A 311 31.45 21.00 -16.02
CA PRO A 311 31.45 20.16 -17.21
C PRO A 311 32.73 20.42 -18.02
N SER A 312 33.54 19.39 -18.26
CA SER A 312 34.70 19.50 -19.15
C SER A 312 34.75 18.35 -20.15
N HIS A 313 34.20 18.59 -21.34
CA HIS A 313 34.56 17.81 -22.52
C HIS A 313 36.04 18.07 -22.82
N ARG A 314 36.85 17.01 -22.85
CA ARG A 314 38.15 17.01 -23.55
C ARG A 314 38.34 15.68 -24.26
N GLU A 315 38.37 15.75 -25.58
CA GLU A 315 38.77 14.66 -26.45
C GLU A 315 40.30 14.60 -26.60
N THR A 316 40.76 13.56 -27.30
CA THR A 316 42.07 13.38 -27.95
C THR A 316 43.28 12.95 -27.10
N ALA A 317 44.19 12.27 -27.80
CA ALA A 317 45.55 11.88 -27.41
C ALA A 317 45.69 10.80 -26.32
N ASP A 318 45.37 9.56 -26.69
CA ASP A 318 46.14 8.40 -26.21
C ASP A 318 47.58 8.52 -26.73
N ALA A 319 48.57 8.53 -25.83
CA ALA A 319 49.98 8.68 -26.19
C ALA A 319 50.95 8.23 -25.07
N ALA A 320 51.95 7.43 -25.48
CA ALA A 320 53.22 7.19 -24.79
C ALA A 320 53.18 6.57 -23.38
N VAL A 321 53.19 5.23 -23.35
CA VAL A 321 53.84 4.47 -22.27
C VAL A 321 55.30 4.92 -22.15
N GLY A 322 55.69 5.39 -20.96
CA GLY A 322 57.10 5.56 -20.58
C GLY A 322 57.57 4.37 -19.75
N VAL A 323 58.48 3.55 -20.30
CA VAL A 323 59.14 2.44 -19.59
C VAL A 323 60.65 2.53 -19.78
N ASP A 324 61.35 2.65 -18.65
CA ASP A 324 62.74 2.28 -18.43
C ASP A 324 62.77 1.46 -17.14
N THR A 325 63.47 0.34 -16.97
CA THR A 325 64.20 -0.55 -17.89
C THR A 325 64.34 -1.95 -17.23
N SER A 326 64.78 -2.98 -17.96
CA SER A 326 65.06 -4.39 -17.52
C SER A 326 63.85 -5.21 -17.03
N ASP A 327 63.60 -6.46 -17.48
CA ASP A 327 64.30 -7.30 -18.48
C ASP A 327 63.33 -8.16 -19.33
N LEU A 328 63.85 -8.68 -20.46
CA LEU A 328 63.20 -9.44 -21.54
C LEU A 328 63.59 -10.96 -21.50
N PRO A 329 63.22 -11.86 -22.45
CA PRO A 329 62.33 -11.77 -23.63
C PRO A 329 61.25 -12.89 -23.76
N GLY A 330 60.40 -12.87 -24.80
CA GLY A 330 59.56 -14.03 -25.18
C GLY A 330 58.43 -13.82 -26.22
N ASP A 331 58.78 -13.55 -27.49
CA ASP A 331 57.95 -13.60 -28.74
C ASP A 331 56.46 -13.18 -28.75
N TYR A 332 56.17 -12.12 -29.53
CA TYR A 332 54.84 -11.71 -29.98
C TYR A 332 54.85 -11.46 -31.51
N VAL A 333 54.22 -12.33 -32.31
CA VAL A 333 53.85 -12.03 -33.72
C VAL A 333 52.55 -12.75 -34.10
N THR A 334 51.39 -12.06 -34.04
CA THR A 334 50.17 -12.38 -34.85
C THR A 334 48.97 -11.45 -34.59
N LYS A 335 48.79 -10.88 -33.39
CA LYS A 335 47.50 -10.29 -32.98
C LYS A 335 47.10 -8.94 -33.61
N GLU A 336 48.04 -8.12 -34.09
CA GLU A 336 47.74 -6.75 -34.56
C GLU A 336 46.87 -6.65 -35.83
N ALA A 337 46.70 -7.76 -36.57
CA ALA A 337 45.94 -7.74 -37.83
C ALA A 337 44.41 -7.68 -37.64
N ALA A 338 43.88 -8.19 -36.52
CA ALA A 338 42.43 -8.33 -36.33
C ALA A 338 41.73 -7.00 -35.99
N GLN A 339 42.22 -6.30 -34.97
CA GLN A 339 41.54 -5.12 -34.39
C GLN A 339 41.37 -3.95 -35.37
N LYS A 340 42.25 -3.84 -36.39
CA LYS A 340 42.16 -2.80 -37.42
C LYS A 340 40.99 -2.98 -38.39
N THR A 341 40.39 -4.17 -38.49
CA THR A 341 39.26 -4.43 -39.41
C THR A 341 37.93 -3.97 -38.80
N GLU A 342 37.72 -4.22 -37.50
CA GLU A 342 36.48 -3.91 -36.79
C GLU A 342 36.24 -2.40 -36.67
N THR A 343 37.30 -1.61 -36.43
CA THR A 343 37.20 -0.14 -36.33
C THR A 343 36.90 0.57 -37.66
N ILE A 344 37.12 -0.11 -38.79
CA ILE A 344 36.78 0.41 -40.12
C ILE A 344 35.29 0.17 -40.39
N GLN A 345 34.81 -1.06 -40.18
CA GLN A 345 33.39 -1.40 -40.35
C GLN A 345 32.47 -0.54 -39.47
N GLN A 346 32.86 -0.27 -38.22
CA GLN A 346 32.09 0.60 -37.32
C GLN A 346 31.96 2.04 -37.85
N LYS A 347 32.93 2.55 -38.62
CA LYS A 347 32.84 3.89 -39.23
C LYS A 347 31.97 3.92 -40.48
N GLU A 348 32.04 2.87 -41.31
CA GLU A 348 31.15 2.74 -42.48
C GLU A 348 29.68 2.63 -42.06
N VAL A 349 29.38 1.84 -41.02
CA VAL A 349 28.02 1.70 -40.48
C VAL A 349 27.47 3.02 -39.92
N VAL A 350 28.28 3.81 -39.22
CA VAL A 350 27.85 5.13 -38.72
C VAL A 350 27.56 6.10 -39.88
N GLN A 351 28.40 6.14 -40.92
CA GLN A 351 28.17 7.02 -42.07
C GLN A 351 26.93 6.60 -42.90
N GLU A 352 26.66 5.31 -43.04
CA GLU A 352 25.44 4.82 -43.68
C GLU A 352 24.18 5.18 -42.86
N LEU A 353 24.24 5.08 -41.53
CA LEU A 353 23.14 5.50 -40.65
C LEU A 353 22.89 7.02 -40.72
N GLU A 354 23.94 7.85 -40.72
CA GLU A 354 23.83 9.30 -40.93
C GLU A 354 23.23 9.62 -42.30
N TYR A 355 23.62 8.90 -43.36
CA TYR A 355 23.05 9.05 -44.70
C TYR A 355 21.56 8.67 -44.73
N GLN A 356 21.17 7.54 -44.15
CA GLN A 356 19.76 7.13 -44.07
C GLN A 356 18.90 8.10 -43.24
N ILE A 357 19.44 8.65 -42.14
CA ILE A 357 18.79 9.72 -41.37
C ILE A 357 18.61 10.98 -42.22
N SER A 358 19.57 11.32 -43.09
CA SER A 358 19.42 12.45 -44.02
C SER A 358 18.32 12.19 -45.07
N LEU A 359 18.27 10.97 -45.62
CA LEU A 359 17.29 10.56 -46.63
C LEU A 359 15.86 10.57 -46.06
N LEU A 360 15.65 9.96 -44.88
CA LEU A 360 14.36 9.94 -44.19
C LEU A 360 13.87 11.34 -43.79
N ASN A 361 14.79 12.28 -43.47
CA ASN A 361 14.41 13.68 -43.26
C ASN A 361 14.01 14.39 -44.56
N SER A 362 14.61 14.03 -45.71
CA SER A 362 14.18 14.55 -47.02
C SER A 362 12.81 14.00 -47.44
N GLU A 363 12.53 12.72 -47.20
CA GLU A 363 11.21 12.12 -47.42
C GLU A 363 10.15 12.75 -46.51
N LYS A 364 10.47 12.97 -45.22
CA LYS A 364 9.61 13.68 -44.27
C LYS A 364 9.25 15.10 -44.74
N GLN A 365 10.19 15.81 -45.37
CA GLN A 365 9.90 17.11 -45.99
C GLN A 365 9.02 16.97 -47.24
N SER A 366 9.32 16.01 -48.14
CA SER A 366 8.50 15.72 -49.32
C SER A 366 7.05 15.36 -48.96
N LEU A 367 6.86 14.52 -47.94
CA LEU A 367 5.54 14.13 -47.44
C LEU A 367 4.81 15.31 -46.79
N ALA A 368 5.50 16.20 -46.07
CA ALA A 368 4.91 17.42 -45.54
C ALA A 368 4.45 18.38 -46.67
N GLU A 369 5.21 18.49 -47.76
CA GLU A 369 4.79 19.26 -48.95
C GLU A 369 3.63 18.60 -49.71
N GLN A 370 3.61 17.27 -49.82
CA GLN A 370 2.47 16.53 -50.40
C GLN A 370 1.19 16.71 -49.57
N ILE A 371 1.28 16.61 -48.23
CA ILE A 371 0.15 16.89 -47.32
C ILE A 371 -0.35 18.32 -47.51
N LYS A 372 0.55 19.30 -47.59
CA LYS A 372 0.20 20.72 -47.83
C LYS A 372 -0.43 20.95 -49.20
N LYS A 373 0.00 20.23 -50.25
CA LYS A 373 -0.60 20.25 -51.58
C LYS A 373 -1.99 19.64 -51.59
N LEU A 374 -2.18 18.47 -50.96
CA LEU A 374 -3.47 17.81 -50.82
C LEU A 374 -4.46 18.68 -50.01
N GLN A 375 -3.99 19.39 -48.98
CA GLN A 375 -4.80 20.37 -48.25
C GLN A 375 -5.25 21.53 -49.15
N SER A 376 -4.39 22.02 -50.05
CA SER A 376 -4.78 23.02 -51.05
C SER A 376 -5.81 22.47 -52.06
N GLU A 377 -5.59 21.27 -52.57
CA GLU A 377 -6.50 20.62 -53.52
C GLU A 377 -7.88 20.34 -52.90
N ILE A 378 -7.93 19.93 -51.64
CA ILE A 378 -9.19 19.82 -50.86
C ILE A 378 -9.87 21.19 -50.71
N GLN A 379 -9.11 22.26 -50.43
CA GLN A 379 -9.64 23.60 -50.25
C GLN A 379 -10.19 24.22 -51.56
N ASP A 380 -9.57 23.91 -52.71
CA ASP A 380 -10.08 24.33 -54.02
C ASP A 380 -11.24 23.45 -54.52
N LEU A 381 -11.26 22.15 -54.16
CA LEU A 381 -12.45 21.30 -54.34
C LEU A 381 -13.64 21.82 -53.53
N GLN A 382 -13.43 22.28 -52.28
CA GLN A 382 -14.46 22.92 -51.46
C GLN A 382 -14.98 24.24 -52.06
N ARG A 383 -14.11 25.03 -52.71
CA ARG A 383 -14.55 26.19 -53.52
C ARG A 383 -15.43 25.77 -54.70
N ASN A 384 -15.02 24.75 -55.44
CA ASN A 384 -15.73 24.30 -56.65
C ASN A 384 -17.10 23.68 -56.38
N VAL A 385 -17.36 23.20 -55.16
CA VAL A 385 -18.70 22.73 -54.71
C VAL A 385 -19.63 23.89 -54.28
N SER A 386 -19.09 25.10 -54.07
CA SER A 386 -19.79 26.20 -53.40
C SER A 386 -20.44 27.22 -54.35
N SER A 387 -21.27 26.77 -55.29
CA SER A 387 -22.12 27.66 -56.12
C SER A 387 -23.59 27.16 -56.20
N PRO A 388 -24.56 27.84 -55.57
CA PRO A 388 -25.91 27.29 -55.40
C PRO A 388 -26.88 27.61 -56.55
N GLY A 389 -27.37 26.58 -57.24
CA GLY A 389 -28.48 26.68 -58.19
C GLY A 389 -29.83 26.38 -57.53
N LYS A 390 -30.60 27.41 -57.16
CA LYS A 390 -32.02 27.23 -56.80
C LYS A 390 -32.86 27.01 -58.06
N ALA A 391 -33.36 25.79 -58.27
CA ALA A 391 -34.41 25.54 -59.24
C ALA A 391 -35.79 25.80 -58.62
N GLN A 392 -36.66 26.52 -59.33
CA GLN A 392 -38.08 26.63 -59.02
C GLN A 392 -38.89 26.04 -60.18
N VAL A 393 -39.96 25.33 -59.82
CA VAL A 393 -40.97 24.67 -60.67
C VAL A 393 -41.50 25.67 -61.73
N GLU A 394 -41.78 25.31 -63.00
CA GLU A 394 -42.98 24.53 -63.42
C GLU A 394 -43.02 24.14 -64.93
N CYS A 395 -43.79 23.07 -65.23
CA CYS A 395 -44.48 22.69 -66.50
C CYS A 395 -43.76 22.40 -67.85
N GLY A 396 -44.03 21.20 -68.39
CA GLY A 396 -44.32 20.93 -69.83
C GLY A 396 -43.15 20.81 -70.84
N ASP A 397 -43.22 19.99 -71.89
CA ASP A 397 -44.20 18.94 -72.25
C ASP A 397 -43.62 17.95 -73.31
N THR A 398 -44.29 16.80 -73.50
CA THR A 398 -44.21 15.83 -74.61
C THR A 398 -43.01 14.87 -74.83
N LYS A 399 -43.29 13.60 -74.51
CA LYS A 399 -43.17 12.38 -75.38
C LYS A 399 -41.87 11.56 -75.50
N ALA A 400 -42.06 10.29 -75.09
CA ALA A 400 -41.66 9.02 -75.76
C ALA A 400 -40.27 8.40 -75.48
N GLY A 401 -40.25 7.05 -75.43
CA GLY A 401 -39.03 6.21 -75.35
C GLY A 401 -39.15 5.10 -74.29
N LEU A 402 -39.30 3.84 -74.71
CA LEU A 402 -39.47 2.69 -73.79
C LEU A 402 -38.14 2.22 -73.17
N GLN A 403 -38.21 1.94 -71.86
CA GLN A 403 -37.74 0.74 -71.14
C GLN A 403 -36.51 -0.08 -71.62
N CYS A 404 -35.64 -0.32 -70.61
CA CYS A 404 -35.02 -1.60 -70.25
C CYS A 404 -33.68 -2.06 -70.91
N GLU A 405 -32.63 -2.02 -70.07
CA GLU A 405 -31.53 -2.98 -69.89
C GLU A 405 -31.08 -3.90 -71.05
N LYS A 406 -29.76 -3.96 -71.29
CA LYS A 406 -28.93 -5.05 -70.72
C LYS A 406 -27.41 -4.83 -70.76
N SER A 407 -26.74 -5.75 -70.07
CA SER A 407 -25.30 -5.91 -69.80
C SER A 407 -24.36 -5.89 -71.00
N LEU A 408 -23.11 -5.46 -70.73
CA LEU A 408 -21.80 -6.07 -71.10
C LEU A 408 -21.82 -7.13 -72.22
N ASP A 409 -20.94 -7.08 -73.23
CA ASP A 409 -19.49 -7.25 -73.05
C ASP A 409 -18.59 -6.59 -74.16
N ASN A 410 -17.27 -6.65 -73.93
CA ASN A 410 -16.08 -6.18 -74.68
C ASN A 410 -16.11 -5.98 -76.22
N GLY A 411 -15.35 -4.98 -76.71
CA GLY A 411 -15.04 -4.79 -78.15
C GLY A 411 -14.13 -3.58 -78.52
N GLN A 412 -12.80 -3.76 -78.39
CA GLN A 412 -11.66 -2.95 -78.91
C GLN A 412 -11.79 -2.43 -80.37
N TYR A 413 -11.13 -1.37 -80.90
CA TYR A 413 -10.08 -0.39 -80.49
C TYR A 413 -10.03 0.76 -81.57
N LEU A 414 -8.92 1.53 -81.70
CA LEU A 414 -8.54 2.45 -82.84
C LEU A 414 -9.27 3.83 -82.93
N ASP A 415 -8.71 4.94 -83.45
CA ASP A 415 -7.32 5.37 -83.79
C ASP A 415 -7.26 6.91 -84.04
N ILE A 416 -6.10 7.60 -83.98
CA ILE A 416 -5.92 8.97 -84.53
C ILE A 416 -4.50 9.25 -85.13
N ARG A 417 -4.48 9.57 -86.44
CA ARG A 417 -3.45 10.24 -87.29
C ARG A 417 -2.16 9.47 -87.70
N GLY A 418 -1.94 9.40 -89.03
CA GLY A 418 -0.71 8.90 -89.69
C GLY A 418 -0.48 9.43 -91.12
N VAL A 419 -1.44 9.20 -92.04
CA VAL A 419 -1.56 9.76 -93.42
C VAL A 419 -0.57 9.24 -94.51
N THR A 420 -1.15 8.73 -95.62
CA THR A 420 -0.54 8.38 -96.95
C THR A 420 0.54 7.26 -96.97
N GLU A 421 0.62 6.35 -97.96
CA GLU A 421 -0.09 6.19 -99.26
C GLU A 421 -0.08 4.71 -99.78
N ALA A 422 -0.76 4.45 -100.91
CA ALA A 422 -0.63 3.31 -101.87
C ALA A 422 -1.16 1.86 -101.57
N ASP A 423 -2.22 1.50 -102.33
CA ASP A 423 -2.35 0.33 -103.24
C ASP A 423 -2.69 -1.14 -102.81
N THR A 424 -4.00 -1.43 -102.90
CA THR A 424 -4.67 -2.55 -103.65
C THR A 424 -4.67 -4.04 -103.22
N ALA A 425 -5.86 -4.49 -102.76
CA ALA A 425 -6.80 -5.43 -103.43
C ALA A 425 -6.92 -6.97 -103.10
N ALA A 426 -8.19 -7.43 -103.12
CA ALA A 426 -8.79 -8.78 -103.33
C ALA A 426 -8.75 -9.85 -102.18
N GLU A 427 -9.87 -10.25 -101.53
CA GLU A 427 -11.06 -11.05 -101.98
C GLU A 427 -10.79 -12.58 -102.17
N PRO A 428 -11.77 -13.52 -102.03
CA PRO A 428 -13.00 -13.56 -101.19
C PRO A 428 -13.48 -14.97 -100.67
N ASN A 429 -14.68 -15.02 -100.04
CA ASN A 429 -15.70 -16.13 -100.03
C ASN A 429 -15.50 -17.44 -99.19
N SER A 430 -16.55 -18.19 -98.75
CA SER A 430 -18.00 -17.89 -98.47
C SER A 430 -18.79 -19.05 -97.78
N ASN A 431 -19.89 -18.69 -97.08
CA ASN A 431 -21.24 -19.35 -96.99
C ASN A 431 -21.59 -20.68 -96.22
N THR A 432 -22.49 -20.52 -95.22
CA THR A 432 -23.84 -21.15 -94.98
C THR A 432 -24.12 -22.57 -94.39
N THR A 433 -24.96 -22.55 -93.31
CA THR A 433 -26.18 -23.37 -92.97
C THR A 433 -26.18 -24.85 -92.47
N THR A 434 -26.55 -25.01 -91.19
CA THR A 434 -27.75 -25.71 -90.61
C THR A 434 -28.08 -27.21 -90.89
N SER A 435 -28.28 -28.01 -89.82
CA SER A 435 -29.47 -28.89 -89.51
C SER A 435 -29.14 -30.17 -88.69
N THR A 436 -30.17 -30.77 -88.06
CA THR A 436 -30.13 -31.84 -87.02
C THR A 436 -30.55 -33.24 -87.50
N ASN A 437 -30.24 -34.31 -86.74
CA ASN A 437 -31.05 -35.56 -86.68
C ASN A 437 -30.70 -36.48 -85.47
N THR A 438 -31.55 -37.50 -85.20
CA THR A 438 -31.47 -38.50 -84.08
C THR A 438 -31.65 -39.94 -84.63
N THR A 439 -31.74 -41.08 -83.91
CA THR A 439 -31.95 -41.51 -82.48
C THR A 439 -31.32 -42.94 -82.31
N THR A 440 -31.45 -43.81 -81.28
CA THR A 440 -32.33 -43.95 -80.09
C THR A 440 -31.47 -44.24 -78.82
N THR A 441 -31.55 -45.27 -77.93
CA THR A 441 -32.34 -46.51 -77.64
C THR A 441 -32.12 -46.81 -76.12
N THR A 442 -33.15 -46.88 -75.25
CA THR A 442 -33.86 -48.09 -74.71
C THR A 442 -32.98 -49.13 -74.00
N ASP A 443 -33.23 -49.63 -72.76
CA ASP A 443 -34.42 -49.52 -71.87
C ASP A 443 -34.14 -49.74 -70.35
N HIS A 444 -35.15 -49.43 -69.51
CA HIS A 444 -35.54 -49.92 -68.15
C HIS A 444 -34.65 -50.91 -67.33
N ALA A 445 -34.65 -51.00 -65.99
CA ALA A 445 -35.13 -50.23 -64.80
C ALA A 445 -34.60 -50.99 -63.52
N THR A 446 -34.95 -50.81 -62.22
CA THR A 446 -35.97 -50.06 -61.45
C THR A 446 -35.54 -49.88 -59.96
N GLU A 447 -36.03 -48.83 -59.28
CA GLU A 447 -36.33 -48.63 -57.82
C GLU A 447 -35.40 -48.99 -56.62
N HIS A 448 -35.47 -48.08 -55.63
CA HIS A 448 -35.27 -48.18 -54.17
C HIS A 448 -33.89 -48.08 -53.45
N SER A 449 -33.90 -47.14 -52.50
CA SER A 449 -33.17 -47.07 -51.21
C SER A 449 -31.70 -46.58 -51.16
N SER A 450 -31.45 -45.73 -50.18
CA SER A 450 -30.16 -45.42 -49.56
C SER A 450 -30.04 -46.26 -48.26
N PRO A 451 -28.85 -46.54 -47.67
CA PRO A 451 -28.02 -45.47 -47.08
C PRO A 451 -26.47 -45.66 -47.08
N SER A 452 -25.77 -44.53 -46.89
CA SER A 452 -24.55 -44.37 -46.06
C SER A 452 -23.19 -45.03 -46.41
N THR A 453 -22.14 -44.27 -46.06
CA THR A 453 -20.77 -44.68 -45.66
C THR A 453 -19.70 -44.90 -46.76
N GLN A 454 -18.68 -44.03 -46.74
CA GLN A 454 -17.22 -44.24 -46.98
C GLN A 454 -16.75 -45.12 -48.17
N GLN A 455 -15.76 -44.74 -49.01
CA GLN A 455 -14.50 -44.03 -48.72
C GLN A 455 -13.81 -43.57 -50.04
N HIS A 456 -12.78 -42.70 -49.96
CA HIS A 456 -11.63 -42.52 -50.89
C HIS A 456 -11.82 -42.71 -52.43
N SER A 457 -11.45 -41.77 -53.33
CA SER A 457 -10.22 -40.95 -53.33
C SER A 457 -10.10 -39.97 -54.54
N LYS A 458 -9.10 -39.08 -54.45
CA LYS A 458 -8.38 -38.37 -55.55
C LYS A 458 -9.14 -37.35 -56.43
N PHE A 459 -9.16 -36.12 -55.91
CA PHE A 459 -8.73 -34.88 -56.59
C PHE A 459 -8.32 -34.96 -58.08
N LYS A 460 -8.85 -34.01 -58.86
CA LYS A 460 -8.12 -33.33 -59.95
C LYS A 460 -8.16 -31.83 -59.70
N SER A 461 -7.02 -31.16 -59.85
CA SER A 461 -6.88 -29.71 -59.82
C SER A 461 -6.10 -29.23 -61.05
N PRO A 462 -6.55 -28.13 -61.67
CA PRO A 462 -5.66 -27.22 -62.39
C PRO A 462 -5.95 -25.75 -62.05
N GLY A 463 -4.96 -24.85 -62.14
CA GLY A 463 -5.23 -23.41 -61.97
C GLY A 463 -4.06 -22.47 -61.58
N GLN A 464 -2.80 -22.91 -61.53
CA GLN A 464 -1.70 -21.97 -61.28
C GLN A 464 -1.40 -21.10 -62.50
N HIS A 465 -1.67 -19.80 -62.39
CA HIS A 465 -0.93 -18.81 -63.18
C HIS A 465 0.52 -18.75 -62.65
N SER A 466 1.49 -18.95 -63.53
CA SER A 466 2.91 -18.72 -63.24
C SER A 466 3.44 -17.63 -64.19
N LYS A 467 4.17 -16.67 -63.64
CA LYS A 467 5.08 -15.83 -64.45
C LYS A 467 6.32 -16.66 -64.80
N GLY A 468 7.08 -16.22 -65.81
CA GLY A 468 8.12 -17.03 -66.44
C GLY A 468 9.23 -17.51 -65.48
N PRO A 469 9.84 -18.68 -65.74
CA PRO A 469 10.89 -19.22 -64.89
C PRO A 469 12.15 -18.35 -64.91
N LEU A 470 12.86 -18.30 -63.78
CA LEU A 470 14.18 -17.69 -63.68
C LEU A 470 15.13 -18.27 -64.74
N GLN A 471 15.68 -17.40 -65.58
CA GLN A 471 16.56 -17.79 -66.68
C GLN A 471 17.96 -18.11 -66.14
N PHE A 472 18.20 -19.38 -65.85
CA PHE A 472 19.55 -19.88 -65.54
C PHE A 472 20.50 -19.57 -66.70
N ASP A 473 21.67 -19.02 -66.38
CA ASP A 473 22.75 -18.81 -67.34
C ASP A 473 23.20 -20.18 -67.90
N GLN A 474 23.08 -20.38 -69.21
CA GLN A 474 23.30 -21.70 -69.79
C GLN A 474 24.81 -21.95 -69.92
N PRO A 475 25.35 -23.03 -69.32
CA PRO A 475 26.72 -23.43 -69.62
C PRO A 475 26.83 -23.71 -71.12
N ASN A 476 27.87 -23.16 -71.77
CA ASN A 476 28.08 -23.17 -73.22
C ASN A 476 28.40 -24.56 -73.81
N ARG A 477 27.57 -25.57 -73.52
CA ARG A 477 27.68 -26.98 -73.91
C ARG A 477 26.35 -27.44 -74.53
N LYS A 478 26.39 -27.86 -75.79
CA LYS A 478 25.22 -28.30 -76.56
C LYS A 478 24.76 -29.71 -76.15
N LEU A 479 24.18 -29.85 -74.95
CA LEU A 479 23.50 -31.07 -74.50
C LEU A 479 22.02 -31.04 -74.90
N SER A 480 21.45 -32.18 -75.28
CA SER A 480 20.03 -32.24 -75.69
C SER A 480 19.07 -32.04 -74.51
N PRO A 481 17.84 -31.53 -74.71
CA PRO A 481 16.88 -31.33 -73.62
C PRO A 481 16.56 -32.63 -72.86
N ALA A 482 16.40 -33.75 -73.58
CA ALA A 482 16.19 -35.06 -72.96
C ALA A 482 17.40 -35.53 -72.14
N PHE A 483 18.63 -35.22 -72.58
CA PHE A 483 19.83 -35.52 -71.80
C PHE A 483 19.95 -34.63 -70.56
N HIS A 484 19.64 -33.33 -70.65
CA HIS A 484 19.54 -32.45 -69.48
C HIS A 484 18.48 -32.95 -68.48
N GLN A 485 17.30 -33.34 -68.95
CA GLN A 485 16.23 -33.83 -68.07
C GLN A 485 16.55 -35.20 -67.44
N ALA A 486 17.31 -36.06 -68.14
CA ALA A 486 17.89 -37.27 -67.57
C ALA A 486 19.01 -36.97 -66.56
N LEU A 487 19.86 -35.98 -66.82
CA LEU A 487 20.91 -35.55 -65.88
C LEU A 487 20.29 -35.02 -64.58
N LEU A 488 19.24 -34.20 -64.69
CA LEU A 488 18.49 -33.66 -63.56
C LEU A 488 17.67 -34.72 -62.81
N SER A 489 17.27 -35.83 -63.44
CA SER A 489 16.58 -36.92 -62.72
C SER A 489 17.54 -37.82 -61.92
N PHE A 490 18.85 -37.73 -62.14
CA PHE A 490 19.86 -38.24 -61.19
C PHE A 490 20.03 -37.32 -59.97
N CYS A 491 19.71 -36.02 -60.08
CA CYS A 491 19.62 -35.10 -58.94
C CYS A 491 18.34 -35.36 -58.13
N ARG A 492 18.29 -36.50 -57.43
CA ARG A 492 17.14 -36.95 -56.63
C ARG A 492 16.85 -36.03 -55.42
N MET A 493 16.16 -34.92 -55.68
CA MET A 493 15.48 -34.13 -54.65
C MET A 493 14.20 -34.88 -54.25
N SER A 494 14.24 -35.63 -53.15
CA SER A 494 13.11 -36.42 -52.65
C SER A 494 12.05 -35.52 -52.00
N ALA A 495 11.18 -34.93 -52.83
CA ALA A 495 10.08 -34.06 -52.41
C ALA A 495 8.92 -34.81 -51.70
N ASP A 496 9.03 -36.12 -51.50
CA ASP A 496 8.02 -36.97 -50.85
C ASP A 496 7.81 -36.69 -49.35
N SER A 497 8.60 -35.80 -48.75
CA SER A 497 8.36 -35.28 -47.39
C SER A 497 7.59 -33.96 -47.44
N ARG A 498 6.66 -33.73 -46.49
CA ARG A 498 5.91 -32.46 -46.34
C ARG A 498 6.84 -31.25 -46.44
N LEU A 499 7.94 -31.27 -45.67
CA LEU A 499 8.93 -30.18 -45.65
C LEU A 499 9.61 -30.00 -47.02
N GLY A 500 9.99 -31.09 -47.69
CA GLY A 500 10.54 -31.03 -49.05
C GLY A 500 9.58 -30.42 -50.08
N SER A 501 8.26 -30.56 -49.88
CA SER A 501 7.22 -30.01 -50.77
C SER A 501 6.90 -28.52 -50.57
N GLU A 502 7.29 -27.96 -49.42
CA GLU A 502 7.25 -26.52 -49.13
C GLU A 502 8.61 -25.87 -49.47
N VAL A 503 9.74 -26.53 -49.16
CA VAL A 503 11.09 -26.10 -49.57
C VAL A 503 11.26 -26.06 -51.09
N SER A 504 10.56 -26.93 -51.84
CA SER A 504 10.51 -26.86 -53.31
C SER A 504 9.59 -25.76 -53.85
N ARG A 505 8.89 -25.02 -52.98
CA ARG A 505 7.96 -23.94 -53.30
C ARG A 505 8.21 -22.73 -52.38
N ILE A 506 9.42 -22.18 -52.49
CA ILE A 506 9.75 -20.86 -51.94
C ILE A 506 8.69 -19.86 -52.43
N ALA A 507 8.22 -19.00 -51.53
CA ALA A 507 7.05 -18.15 -51.78
C ALA A 507 7.39 -16.95 -52.68
N ASP A 508 6.78 -16.89 -53.86
CA ASP A 508 6.97 -15.82 -54.85
C ASP A 508 6.15 -14.54 -54.57
N SER A 509 5.33 -14.52 -53.51
CA SER A 509 4.47 -13.38 -53.13
C SER A 509 4.15 -13.35 -51.63
N GLU A 510 3.75 -12.18 -51.11
CA GLU A 510 3.32 -11.99 -49.71
C GLU A 510 2.17 -12.93 -49.32
N GLU A 511 1.18 -13.10 -50.20
CA GLU A 511 0.08 -14.06 -50.01
C GLU A 511 0.61 -15.50 -49.93
N SER A 512 1.58 -15.86 -50.78
CA SER A 512 2.24 -17.17 -50.73
C SER A 512 3.08 -17.36 -49.46
N VAL A 513 3.65 -16.30 -48.89
CA VAL A 513 4.33 -16.34 -47.58
C VAL A 513 3.32 -16.62 -46.48
N MET A 514 2.18 -15.91 -46.46
CA MET A 514 1.13 -16.13 -45.45
C MET A 514 0.54 -17.55 -45.53
N LEU A 515 0.27 -18.06 -46.74
CA LEU A 515 -0.18 -19.44 -46.97
C LEU A 515 0.86 -20.49 -46.54
N MET A 516 2.16 -20.18 -46.67
CA MET A 516 3.24 -21.05 -46.16
C MET A 516 3.32 -21.01 -44.62
N LEU A 517 3.25 -19.82 -44.02
CA LEU A 517 3.28 -19.62 -42.57
C LEU A 517 2.11 -20.32 -41.87
N GLY A 518 0.88 -20.19 -42.40
CA GLY A 518 -0.31 -20.86 -41.88
C GLY A 518 -0.13 -22.39 -41.84
N ARG A 519 0.42 -23.00 -42.90
CA ARG A 519 0.73 -24.43 -42.94
C ARG A 519 1.93 -24.83 -42.08
N CYS A 520 2.84 -23.92 -41.76
CA CYS A 520 4.10 -24.23 -41.08
C CYS A 520 4.02 -24.05 -39.56
N LEU A 521 3.42 -22.97 -39.07
CA LEU A 521 3.33 -22.65 -37.64
C LEU A 521 2.72 -23.80 -36.78
N PRO A 522 1.64 -24.50 -37.19
CA PRO A 522 1.09 -25.64 -36.45
C PRO A 522 2.05 -26.82 -36.25
N HIS A 523 3.10 -26.92 -37.08
CA HIS A 523 4.14 -27.96 -36.98
C HIS A 523 5.44 -27.44 -36.34
N ILE A 524 5.67 -26.12 -36.34
CA ILE A 524 6.81 -25.49 -35.66
C ILE A 524 6.52 -25.39 -34.15
N VAL A 525 5.37 -24.81 -33.78
CA VAL A 525 5.00 -24.51 -32.38
C VAL A 525 5.15 -25.71 -31.42
N PRO A 526 4.72 -26.95 -31.76
CA PRO A 526 4.89 -28.10 -30.86
C PRO A 526 6.35 -28.45 -30.57
N ASN A 527 7.25 -28.18 -31.52
CA ASN A 527 8.67 -28.54 -31.47
C ASN A 527 9.57 -27.44 -30.89
N VAL A 528 9.05 -26.21 -30.71
CA VAL A 528 9.77 -25.12 -30.04
C VAL A 528 9.68 -25.28 -28.52
N LEU A 529 10.81 -25.08 -27.85
CA LEU A 529 10.96 -25.12 -26.39
C LEU A 529 9.99 -24.13 -25.73
N LEU A 530 9.35 -24.54 -24.62
CA LEU A 530 8.31 -23.76 -23.96
C LEU A 530 8.73 -22.31 -23.65
N ALA A 531 9.92 -22.12 -23.06
CA ALA A 531 10.51 -20.82 -22.72
C ALA A 531 11.08 -20.03 -23.92
N LYS A 532 10.69 -20.39 -25.15
CA LYS A 532 10.93 -19.64 -26.39
C LYS A 532 9.69 -19.65 -27.30
N ARG A 533 8.51 -19.93 -26.75
CA ARG A 533 7.24 -19.87 -27.50
C ARG A 533 6.64 -18.48 -27.55
N GLU A 534 6.92 -17.59 -26.58
CA GLU A 534 6.43 -16.21 -26.65
C GLU A 534 6.93 -15.47 -27.91
N GLU A 535 8.14 -15.77 -28.38
CA GLU A 535 8.74 -15.30 -29.64
C GLU A 535 7.86 -15.60 -30.88
N LEU A 536 6.96 -16.58 -30.80
CA LEU A 536 6.05 -16.97 -31.88
C LEU A 536 4.74 -16.18 -31.85
N ILE A 537 4.42 -15.47 -30.77
CA ILE A 537 3.18 -14.68 -30.63
C ILE A 537 3.04 -13.67 -31.79
N PRO A 538 4.06 -12.85 -32.13
CA PRO A 538 3.95 -11.91 -33.26
C PRO A 538 3.74 -12.63 -34.61
N LEU A 539 4.45 -13.74 -34.85
CA LEU A 539 4.33 -14.51 -36.10
C LEU A 539 2.94 -15.13 -36.27
N ILE A 540 2.38 -15.69 -35.18
CA ILE A 540 1.03 -16.26 -35.17
C ILE A 540 0.00 -15.15 -35.42
N LEU A 541 0.11 -14.00 -34.74
CA LEU A 541 -0.81 -12.87 -34.89
C LEU A 541 -0.76 -12.22 -36.27
N CYS A 542 0.42 -11.91 -36.80
CA CYS A 542 0.57 -11.34 -38.14
C CYS A 542 -0.01 -12.28 -39.21
N THR A 543 0.24 -13.59 -39.08
CA THR A 543 -0.37 -14.59 -39.97
C THR A 543 -1.90 -14.62 -39.79
N ALA A 544 -2.42 -14.66 -38.56
CA ALA A 544 -3.87 -14.66 -38.30
C ALA A 544 -4.59 -13.36 -38.74
N CYS A 545 -3.93 -12.20 -38.71
CA CYS A 545 -4.49 -10.97 -39.26
C CYS A 545 -4.71 -11.08 -40.78
N LEU A 546 -3.72 -11.61 -41.50
CA LEU A 546 -3.61 -11.51 -42.97
C LEU A 546 -4.07 -12.77 -43.74
N HIS A 547 -4.13 -13.94 -43.11
CA HIS A 547 -4.40 -15.20 -43.81
C HIS A 547 -5.83 -15.24 -44.39
N PRO A 548 -6.03 -15.56 -45.68
CA PRO A 548 -7.33 -15.43 -46.34
C PRO A 548 -8.38 -16.45 -45.85
N GLU A 549 -7.98 -17.70 -45.61
CA GLU A 549 -8.89 -18.77 -45.15
C GLU A 549 -9.24 -18.65 -43.65
N PRO A 550 -10.53 -18.58 -43.27
CA PRO A 550 -10.95 -18.40 -41.88
C PRO A 550 -10.61 -19.59 -40.98
N LYS A 551 -10.56 -20.82 -41.52
CA LYS A 551 -10.26 -22.03 -40.74
C LYS A 551 -8.81 -22.08 -40.26
N GLU A 552 -7.89 -21.63 -41.10
CA GLU A 552 -6.48 -21.52 -40.75
C GLU A 552 -6.26 -20.38 -39.73
N ARG A 553 -7.03 -19.28 -39.83
CA ARG A 553 -7.04 -18.22 -38.82
C ARG A 553 -7.51 -18.70 -37.45
N ASP A 554 -8.65 -19.39 -37.41
CA ASP A 554 -9.19 -19.99 -36.19
C ASP A 554 -8.19 -20.97 -35.57
N GLN A 555 -7.59 -21.84 -36.38
CA GLN A 555 -6.51 -22.73 -35.92
C GLN A 555 -5.30 -21.98 -35.36
N LEU A 556 -4.89 -20.86 -35.95
CA LEU A 556 -3.79 -20.02 -35.45
C LEU A 556 -4.15 -19.32 -34.13
N LEU A 557 -5.38 -18.82 -33.97
CA LEU A 557 -5.85 -18.21 -32.72
C LEU A 557 -6.03 -19.26 -31.61
N HIS A 558 -6.56 -20.45 -31.93
CA HIS A 558 -6.57 -21.58 -31.01
C HIS A 558 -5.15 -21.99 -30.58
N ILE A 559 -4.17 -21.95 -31.50
CA ILE A 559 -2.76 -22.16 -31.18
C ILE A 559 -2.24 -21.05 -30.26
N LEU A 560 -2.60 -19.78 -30.44
CA LEU A 560 -2.21 -18.67 -29.56
C LEU A 560 -2.67 -18.90 -28.11
N PHE A 561 -3.96 -19.17 -27.88
CA PHE A 561 -4.51 -19.44 -26.54
C PHE A 561 -4.00 -20.75 -25.93
N ASN A 562 -3.48 -21.68 -26.75
CA ASN A 562 -2.89 -22.94 -26.29
C ASN A 562 -1.36 -22.99 -26.27
N LEU A 563 -0.69 -21.93 -26.74
CA LEU A 563 0.75 -21.84 -26.99
C LEU A 563 1.57 -22.23 -25.74
N ILE A 564 1.10 -21.72 -24.61
CA ILE A 564 1.60 -21.95 -23.27
C ILE A 564 0.53 -22.68 -22.45
N LYS A 565 0.97 -23.62 -21.60
CA LYS A 565 0.05 -24.50 -20.84
C LYS A 565 -0.55 -23.81 -19.61
N ARG A 566 0.26 -22.99 -18.93
CA ARG A 566 -0.06 -22.13 -17.80
C ARG A 566 0.74 -20.84 -17.99
N PRO A 567 0.16 -19.80 -18.60
CA PRO A 567 0.87 -18.54 -18.79
C PRO A 567 0.99 -17.81 -17.45
N ASP A 568 2.21 -17.39 -17.12
CA ASP A 568 2.46 -16.44 -16.02
C ASP A 568 1.94 -15.04 -16.35
N ASP A 569 2.12 -14.08 -15.45
CA ASP A 569 1.53 -12.74 -15.58
C ASP A 569 2.08 -12.00 -16.82
N GLU A 570 3.39 -12.06 -17.06
CA GLU A 570 4.03 -11.46 -18.24
C GLU A 570 3.55 -12.11 -19.54
N GLN A 571 3.51 -13.45 -19.59
CA GLN A 571 3.00 -14.20 -20.76
C GLN A 571 1.52 -13.93 -21.04
N ARG A 572 0.68 -13.76 -20.00
CA ARG A 572 -0.71 -13.34 -20.20
C ARG A 572 -0.78 -11.92 -20.74
N GLN A 573 -0.01 -10.97 -20.21
CA GLN A 573 0.01 -9.61 -20.76
C GLN A 573 0.52 -9.55 -22.21
N MET A 574 1.52 -10.37 -22.59
CA MET A 574 1.96 -10.50 -23.99
C MET A 574 0.85 -11.03 -24.91
N ILE A 575 0.14 -12.09 -24.50
CA ILE A 575 -0.99 -12.63 -25.28
C ILE A 575 -2.13 -11.61 -25.36
N LEU A 576 -2.44 -10.93 -24.25
CA LEU A 576 -3.50 -9.93 -24.14
C LEU A 576 -3.24 -8.69 -25.01
N MET A 577 -2.02 -8.17 -24.98
CA MET A 577 -1.55 -7.11 -25.89
C MET A 577 -1.63 -7.56 -27.35
N GLY A 578 -1.32 -8.83 -27.63
CA GLY A 578 -1.51 -9.45 -28.93
C GLY A 578 -2.97 -9.47 -29.38
N CYS A 579 -3.90 -9.88 -28.50
CA CYS A 579 -5.34 -9.85 -28.74
C CYS A 579 -5.86 -8.42 -29.01
N VAL A 580 -5.37 -7.42 -28.28
CA VAL A 580 -5.69 -6.00 -28.52
C VAL A 580 -5.10 -5.49 -29.85
N ALA A 581 -3.88 -5.89 -30.20
CA ALA A 581 -3.25 -5.53 -31.48
C ALA A 581 -4.00 -6.15 -32.68
N PHE A 582 -4.43 -7.41 -32.55
CA PHE A 582 -5.31 -8.08 -33.51
C PHE A 582 -6.64 -7.33 -33.65
N ALA A 583 -7.32 -7.04 -32.53
CA ALA A 583 -8.60 -6.34 -32.53
C ALA A 583 -8.55 -4.96 -33.22
N ARG A 584 -7.47 -4.20 -33.01
CA ARG A 584 -7.21 -2.93 -33.69
C ARG A 584 -7.03 -3.05 -35.20
N HIS A 585 -6.52 -4.18 -35.70
CA HIS A 585 -6.29 -4.41 -37.14
C HIS A 585 -7.48 -5.04 -37.86
N VAL A 586 -8.21 -5.97 -37.23
CA VAL A 586 -9.25 -6.77 -37.92
C VAL A 586 -10.67 -6.22 -37.78
N GLY A 587 -10.90 -5.32 -36.81
CA GLY A 587 -12.21 -4.70 -36.57
C GLY A 587 -13.23 -5.60 -35.85
N PRO A 588 -14.32 -5.00 -35.33
CA PRO A 588 -15.21 -5.62 -34.33
C PRO A 588 -15.80 -6.97 -34.78
N THR A 589 -16.26 -7.08 -36.03
CA THR A 589 -16.90 -8.29 -36.55
C THR A 589 -15.96 -9.49 -36.57
N ARG A 590 -14.66 -9.31 -36.81
CA ARG A 590 -13.68 -10.40 -36.73
C ARG A 590 -13.27 -10.71 -35.30
N VAL A 591 -13.26 -9.74 -34.38
CA VAL A 591 -13.05 -10.01 -32.94
C VAL A 591 -14.20 -10.86 -32.37
N GLU A 592 -15.44 -10.51 -32.71
CA GLU A 592 -16.64 -11.25 -32.31
C GLU A 592 -16.63 -12.69 -32.83
N VAL A 593 -16.32 -12.89 -34.13
CA VAL A 593 -16.43 -14.20 -34.79
C VAL A 593 -15.18 -15.08 -34.64
N GLU A 594 -13.98 -14.52 -34.49
CA GLU A 594 -12.71 -15.28 -34.48
C GLU A 594 -12.02 -15.32 -33.11
N LEU A 595 -12.26 -14.34 -32.21
CA LEU A 595 -11.53 -14.21 -30.94
C LEU A 595 -12.38 -14.52 -29.70
N LEU A 596 -13.66 -14.14 -29.66
CA LEU A 596 -14.55 -14.48 -28.55
C LEU A 596 -14.83 -15.99 -28.41
N PRO A 597 -14.96 -16.81 -29.47
CA PRO A 597 -15.12 -18.25 -29.32
C PRO A 597 -13.93 -18.90 -28.61
N GLN A 598 -12.71 -18.46 -28.92
CA GLN A 598 -11.48 -18.93 -28.28
C GLN A 598 -11.45 -18.57 -26.78
N CYS A 599 -11.98 -17.40 -26.41
CA CYS A 599 -12.19 -17.02 -25.01
C CYS A 599 -13.26 -17.90 -24.33
N TRP A 600 -14.38 -18.16 -25.02
CA TRP A 600 -15.47 -18.99 -24.50
C TRP A 600 -15.06 -20.45 -24.27
N GLU A 601 -14.28 -21.07 -25.16
CA GLU A 601 -13.78 -22.44 -24.96
C GLU A 601 -12.88 -22.59 -23.73
N GLN A 602 -12.11 -21.54 -23.37
CA GLN A 602 -11.24 -21.56 -22.20
C GLN A 602 -11.94 -21.15 -20.88
N ILE A 603 -13.21 -20.69 -20.91
CA ILE A 603 -13.91 -20.12 -19.75
C ILE A 603 -13.96 -21.05 -18.53
N ASN A 604 -14.11 -22.36 -18.77
CA ASN A 604 -14.18 -23.41 -17.75
C ASN A 604 -12.92 -24.30 -17.72
N HIS A 605 -11.78 -23.80 -18.22
CA HIS A 605 -10.56 -24.59 -18.35
C HIS A 605 -9.95 -25.00 -17.00
N LYS A 606 -9.34 -26.18 -16.92
CA LYS A 606 -8.81 -26.77 -15.66
C LYS A 606 -7.76 -25.90 -14.94
N TYR A 607 -6.97 -25.13 -15.69
CA TYR A 607 -5.92 -24.25 -15.16
C TYR A 607 -6.47 -22.84 -14.92
N PRO A 608 -6.47 -22.31 -13.68
CA PRO A 608 -6.96 -20.95 -13.39
C PRO A 608 -6.22 -19.87 -14.17
N GLU A 609 -4.95 -20.07 -14.51
CA GLU A 609 -4.12 -19.17 -15.32
C GLU A 609 -4.74 -18.90 -16.70
N ARG A 610 -5.47 -19.89 -17.28
CA ARG A 610 -6.20 -19.68 -18.54
C ARG A 610 -7.56 -19.02 -18.36
N ARG A 611 -8.27 -19.33 -17.27
CA ARG A 611 -9.54 -18.65 -16.95
C ARG A 611 -9.29 -17.17 -16.61
N LEU A 612 -8.16 -16.88 -15.96
CA LEU A 612 -7.67 -15.53 -15.74
C LEU A 612 -7.41 -14.79 -17.07
N LEU A 613 -6.71 -15.42 -18.02
CA LEU A 613 -6.54 -14.85 -19.36
C LEU A 613 -7.88 -14.53 -20.05
N VAL A 614 -8.91 -15.37 -19.89
CA VAL A 614 -10.27 -15.10 -20.41
C VAL A 614 -10.89 -13.87 -19.73
N ALA A 615 -10.83 -13.80 -18.40
CA ALA A 615 -11.35 -12.66 -17.63
C ALA A 615 -10.67 -11.34 -18.02
N GLU A 616 -9.34 -11.35 -18.13
CA GLU A 616 -8.51 -10.21 -18.59
C GLU A 616 -8.86 -9.84 -20.05
N SER A 617 -9.04 -10.83 -20.93
CA SER A 617 -9.42 -10.62 -22.34
C SER A 617 -10.79 -9.96 -22.50
N CYS A 618 -11.79 -10.37 -21.72
CA CYS A 618 -13.11 -9.74 -21.73
C CYS A 618 -13.05 -8.23 -21.43
N GLY A 619 -12.20 -7.80 -20.49
CA GLY A 619 -11.99 -6.38 -20.18
C GLY A 619 -11.20 -5.65 -21.27
N ALA A 620 -10.06 -6.20 -21.70
CA ALA A 620 -9.18 -5.56 -22.68
C ALA A 620 -9.81 -5.44 -24.08
N LEU A 621 -10.70 -6.35 -24.45
CA LEU A 621 -11.41 -6.35 -25.74
C LEU A 621 -12.67 -5.47 -25.74
N ALA A 622 -13.19 -5.07 -24.58
CA ALA A 622 -14.41 -4.27 -24.45
C ALA A 622 -14.48 -3.01 -25.35
N PRO A 623 -13.39 -2.22 -25.57
CA PRO A 623 -13.43 -1.05 -26.46
C PRO A 623 -13.63 -1.39 -27.94
N TYR A 624 -13.35 -2.64 -28.35
CA TYR A 624 -13.33 -3.08 -29.76
C TYR A 624 -14.51 -3.99 -30.13
N LEU A 625 -15.49 -4.16 -29.22
CA LEU A 625 -16.65 -5.03 -29.42
C LEU A 625 -17.94 -4.22 -29.65
N PRO A 626 -18.89 -4.71 -30.47
CA PRO A 626 -20.20 -4.08 -30.64
C PRO A 626 -20.93 -3.96 -29.29
N LYS A 627 -21.67 -2.87 -29.09
CA LYS A 627 -22.36 -2.60 -27.82
C LYS A 627 -23.34 -3.71 -27.42
N GLU A 628 -23.96 -4.34 -28.41
CA GLU A 628 -24.86 -5.49 -28.29
C GLU A 628 -24.14 -6.71 -27.70
N ILE A 629 -22.88 -6.92 -28.07
CA ILE A 629 -22.03 -8.01 -27.58
C ILE A 629 -21.50 -7.70 -26.17
N ARG A 630 -21.17 -6.43 -25.89
CA ARG A 630 -20.80 -5.95 -24.54
C ARG A 630 -21.93 -6.20 -23.53
N SER A 631 -23.17 -5.81 -23.86
CA SER A 631 -24.31 -5.93 -22.95
C SER A 631 -24.95 -7.33 -22.88
N SER A 632 -24.55 -8.28 -23.74
CA SER A 632 -25.07 -9.66 -23.75
C SER A 632 -24.01 -10.71 -23.44
N LEU A 633 -23.15 -11.06 -24.41
CA LEU A 633 -22.23 -12.18 -24.31
C LEU A 633 -21.13 -11.93 -23.28
N VAL A 634 -20.42 -10.79 -23.37
CA VAL A 634 -19.26 -10.55 -22.49
C VAL A 634 -19.71 -10.33 -21.03
N LEU A 635 -20.82 -9.63 -20.82
CA LEU A 635 -21.43 -9.48 -19.50
C LEU A 635 -21.87 -10.82 -18.91
N SER A 636 -22.44 -11.73 -19.72
CA SER A 636 -22.85 -13.05 -19.22
C SER A 636 -21.67 -14.00 -18.95
N MET A 637 -20.60 -13.95 -19.75
CA MET A 637 -19.33 -14.64 -19.47
C MET A 637 -18.78 -14.22 -18.10
N LEU A 638 -18.62 -12.91 -17.87
CA LEU A 638 -18.07 -12.41 -16.61
C LEU A 638 -19.00 -12.67 -15.42
N GLN A 639 -20.32 -12.56 -15.60
CA GLN A 639 -21.29 -12.96 -14.56
C GLN A 639 -21.15 -14.44 -14.17
N GLN A 640 -21.01 -15.34 -15.15
CA GLN A 640 -20.81 -16.76 -14.87
C GLN A 640 -19.51 -16.99 -14.09
N MET A 641 -18.40 -16.39 -14.53
CA MET A 641 -17.09 -16.56 -13.88
C MET A 641 -17.08 -15.99 -12.45
N LEU A 642 -17.79 -14.89 -12.19
CA LEU A 642 -17.95 -14.33 -10.83
C LEU A 642 -18.72 -15.29 -9.91
N ALA A 643 -19.77 -15.93 -10.43
CA ALA A 643 -20.64 -16.81 -9.63
C ALA A 643 -20.10 -18.24 -9.46
N GLU A 644 -19.34 -18.75 -10.42
CA GLU A 644 -18.96 -20.18 -10.49
C GLU A 644 -17.46 -20.47 -10.27
N ASP A 645 -16.56 -19.49 -10.47
CA ASP A 645 -15.12 -19.76 -10.35
C ASP A 645 -14.66 -19.81 -8.88
N LYS A 646 -13.94 -20.89 -8.55
CA LYS A 646 -13.39 -21.17 -7.22
C LYS A 646 -12.12 -20.36 -6.94
N ALA A 647 -11.38 -19.94 -7.97
CA ALA A 647 -10.14 -19.20 -7.84
C ALA A 647 -10.43 -17.69 -7.67
N ASP A 648 -10.05 -17.14 -6.53
CA ASP A 648 -10.26 -15.72 -6.19
C ASP A 648 -9.47 -14.78 -7.10
N MET A 649 -8.25 -15.16 -7.52
CA MET A 649 -7.48 -14.43 -8.54
C MET A 649 -8.25 -14.26 -9.87
N VAL A 650 -9.10 -15.22 -10.24
CA VAL A 650 -9.94 -15.11 -11.45
C VAL A 650 -11.12 -14.20 -11.18
N ARG A 651 -11.82 -14.36 -10.05
CA ARG A 651 -12.94 -13.48 -9.66
C ARG A 651 -12.51 -12.02 -9.49
N GLU A 652 -11.30 -11.76 -9.00
CA GLU A 652 -10.70 -10.43 -8.91
C GLU A 652 -10.55 -9.78 -10.29
N ALA A 653 -10.00 -10.50 -11.27
CA ALA A 653 -9.88 -10.01 -12.64
C ALA A 653 -11.23 -9.87 -13.33
N VAL A 654 -12.19 -10.76 -13.06
CA VAL A 654 -13.58 -10.65 -13.51
C VAL A 654 -14.21 -9.35 -12.99
N VAL A 655 -14.03 -9.01 -11.71
CA VAL A 655 -14.54 -7.75 -11.13
C VAL A 655 -13.88 -6.52 -11.76
N LYS A 656 -12.57 -6.56 -12.03
CA LYS A 656 -11.86 -5.49 -12.77
C LYS A 656 -12.42 -5.33 -14.19
N SER A 657 -12.60 -6.42 -14.93
CA SER A 657 -13.16 -6.42 -16.28
C SER A 657 -14.64 -6.04 -16.33
N LEU A 658 -15.43 -6.39 -15.31
CA LEU A 658 -16.80 -5.90 -15.15
C LEU A 658 -16.81 -4.38 -14.96
N GLY A 659 -15.94 -3.83 -14.13
CA GLY A 659 -15.76 -2.37 -14.00
C GLY A 659 -15.41 -1.70 -15.33
N ILE A 660 -14.46 -2.25 -16.09
CA ILE A 660 -14.13 -1.75 -17.44
C ILE A 660 -15.35 -1.78 -18.36
N ILE A 661 -16.11 -2.90 -18.38
CA ILE A 661 -17.28 -3.05 -19.24
C ILE A 661 -18.44 -2.14 -18.83
N MET A 662 -18.64 -1.85 -17.55
CA MET A 662 -19.66 -0.88 -17.10
C MET A 662 -19.39 0.53 -17.65
N GLY A 663 -18.13 0.90 -17.86
CA GLY A 663 -17.74 2.12 -18.59
C GLY A 663 -17.98 2.09 -20.11
N TYR A 664 -18.57 1.00 -20.64
CA TYR A 664 -18.91 0.80 -22.05
C TYR A 664 -20.32 0.20 -22.27
N ILE A 665 -21.19 0.16 -21.26
CA ILE A 665 -22.58 -0.29 -21.42
C ILE A 665 -23.50 0.93 -21.55
N ASP A 666 -24.05 1.13 -22.74
CA ASP A 666 -24.98 2.23 -23.04
C ASP A 666 -26.47 1.87 -22.76
N ASP A 667 -26.72 0.66 -22.24
CA ASP A 667 -28.03 0.00 -22.16
C ASP A 667 -28.64 0.12 -20.74
N PRO A 668 -29.63 1.01 -20.51
CA PRO A 668 -30.13 1.31 -19.17
C PRO A 668 -30.84 0.13 -18.49
N ASP A 669 -31.38 -0.83 -19.24
CA ASP A 669 -32.03 -2.02 -18.68
C ASP A 669 -31.03 -2.88 -17.88
N LYS A 670 -29.74 -2.80 -18.22
CA LYS A 670 -28.63 -3.49 -17.55
C LYS A 670 -28.24 -2.88 -16.19
N TYR A 671 -28.76 -1.71 -15.84
CA TYR A 671 -28.49 -1.07 -14.53
C TYR A 671 -28.82 -2.02 -13.36
N SER A 672 -29.95 -2.73 -13.46
CA SER A 672 -30.39 -3.72 -12.47
C SER A 672 -29.41 -4.89 -12.31
N GLN A 673 -28.93 -5.43 -13.44
CA GLN A 673 -27.93 -6.50 -13.51
C GLN A 673 -26.58 -6.03 -12.96
N GLY A 674 -26.14 -4.81 -13.29
CA GLY A 674 -24.91 -4.22 -12.78
C GLY A 674 -24.93 -3.98 -11.26
N PHE A 675 -26.07 -3.56 -10.71
CA PHE A 675 -26.23 -3.35 -9.26
C PHE A 675 -26.17 -4.66 -8.47
N GLU A 676 -26.84 -5.72 -8.92
CA GLU A 676 -26.76 -7.02 -8.24
C GLU A 676 -25.38 -7.69 -8.44
N LEU A 677 -24.69 -7.47 -9.57
CA LEU A 677 -23.28 -7.87 -9.74
C LEU A 677 -22.33 -7.12 -8.79
N MET A 678 -22.53 -5.82 -8.57
CA MET A 678 -21.78 -5.03 -7.59
C MET A 678 -21.98 -5.59 -6.17
N LEU A 679 -23.21 -5.94 -5.80
CA LEU A 679 -23.55 -6.52 -4.50
C LEU A 679 -23.01 -7.94 -4.32
N LEU A 680 -23.00 -8.75 -5.38
CA LEU A 680 -22.37 -10.08 -5.38
C LEU A 680 -20.85 -9.96 -5.16
N SER A 681 -20.20 -9.03 -5.85
CA SER A 681 -18.74 -8.78 -5.74
C SER A 681 -18.34 -8.24 -4.36
N LEU A 682 -19.19 -7.38 -3.78
CA LEU A 682 -19.07 -6.88 -2.40
C LEU A 682 -19.27 -7.97 -1.32
N GLY A 683 -19.94 -9.08 -1.66
CA GLY A 683 -20.21 -10.21 -0.76
C GLY A 683 -19.23 -11.38 -0.90
N ASP A 684 -18.12 -11.22 -1.63
CA ASP A 684 -17.12 -12.26 -1.80
C ASP A 684 -16.33 -12.52 -0.49
N LEU A 685 -15.89 -13.77 -0.30
CA LEU A 685 -15.09 -14.19 0.86
C LEU A 685 -13.60 -13.79 0.74
N SER A 686 -13.12 -13.41 -0.45
CA SER A 686 -11.74 -12.93 -0.66
C SER A 686 -11.69 -11.41 -0.68
N GLU A 687 -10.93 -10.84 0.27
CA GLU A 687 -10.65 -9.40 0.38
C GLU A 687 -10.09 -8.82 -0.92
N ARG A 688 -9.40 -9.62 -1.76
CA ARG A 688 -8.90 -9.22 -3.08
C ARG A 688 -10.04 -8.82 -4.03
N VAL A 689 -11.12 -9.59 -4.04
CA VAL A 689 -12.30 -9.38 -4.89
C VAL A 689 -13.08 -8.16 -4.40
N VAL A 690 -13.26 -8.03 -3.08
CA VAL A 690 -13.89 -6.86 -2.46
C VAL A 690 -13.07 -5.59 -2.72
N ALA A 691 -11.73 -5.65 -2.58
CA ALA A 691 -10.83 -4.54 -2.90
C ALA A 691 -10.92 -4.13 -4.38
N ALA A 692 -10.90 -5.09 -5.32
CA ALA A 692 -11.12 -4.81 -6.75
C ALA A 692 -12.50 -4.16 -7.01
N THR A 693 -13.52 -4.54 -6.22
CA THR A 693 -14.86 -3.96 -6.30
C THR A 693 -14.85 -2.48 -5.91
N HIS A 694 -14.19 -2.10 -4.81
CA HIS A 694 -14.02 -0.70 -4.42
C HIS A 694 -13.10 0.10 -5.34
N GLN A 695 -12.04 -0.53 -5.88
CA GLN A 695 -11.02 0.13 -6.70
C GLN A 695 -11.46 0.38 -8.15
N VAL A 696 -12.21 -0.55 -8.75
CA VAL A 696 -12.52 -0.52 -10.20
C VAL A 696 -14.01 -0.60 -10.49
N PHE A 697 -14.74 -1.57 -9.92
CA PHE A 697 -16.17 -1.74 -10.24
C PHE A 697 -17.00 -0.54 -9.78
N ILE A 698 -16.98 -0.21 -8.48
CA ILE A 698 -17.83 0.85 -7.90
C ILE A 698 -17.56 2.21 -8.55
N PRO A 699 -16.32 2.67 -8.76
CA PRO A 699 -16.07 3.94 -9.45
C PRO A 699 -16.60 3.99 -10.89
N ALA A 700 -16.40 2.92 -11.67
CA ALA A 700 -16.88 2.86 -13.06
C ALA A 700 -18.41 2.75 -13.15
N PHE A 701 -19.02 1.90 -12.32
CA PHE A 701 -20.47 1.82 -12.19
C PHE A 701 -21.06 3.15 -11.71
N ALA A 702 -20.42 3.82 -10.74
CA ALA A 702 -20.86 5.14 -10.25
C ALA A 702 -20.86 6.20 -11.36
N ALA A 703 -19.82 6.26 -12.20
CA ALA A 703 -19.77 7.15 -13.35
C ALA A 703 -20.96 6.91 -14.30
N TRP A 704 -21.24 5.65 -14.64
CA TRP A 704 -22.41 5.30 -15.44
C TRP A 704 -23.75 5.66 -14.74
N THR A 705 -23.86 5.45 -13.42
CA THR A 705 -25.04 5.88 -12.65
C THR A 705 -25.22 7.40 -12.59
N VAL A 706 -24.16 8.19 -12.79
CA VAL A 706 -24.24 9.65 -12.90
C VAL A 706 -24.86 10.05 -14.24
N GLU A 707 -24.41 9.45 -15.34
CA GLU A 707 -24.95 9.70 -16.69
C GLU A 707 -26.43 9.31 -16.79
N LEU A 708 -26.84 8.21 -16.15
CA LEU A 708 -28.23 7.79 -16.03
C LEU A 708 -29.07 8.64 -15.04
N GLY A 709 -28.47 9.58 -14.30
CA GLY A 709 -29.12 10.33 -13.21
C GLY A 709 -29.45 9.51 -11.95
N ASN A 710 -29.09 8.22 -11.94
CA ASN A 710 -29.47 7.24 -10.93
C ASN A 710 -28.58 7.24 -9.67
N LEU A 711 -27.41 7.91 -9.64
CA LEU A 711 -26.53 7.92 -8.46
C LEU A 711 -27.27 8.39 -7.18
N GLN A 712 -27.87 9.58 -7.25
CA GLN A 712 -28.61 10.21 -6.16
C GLN A 712 -30.06 9.72 -6.08
N ALA A 713 -30.67 9.35 -7.20
CA ALA A 713 -32.07 8.94 -7.27
C ALA A 713 -32.32 7.47 -6.89
N GLN A 714 -31.33 6.57 -7.08
CA GLN A 714 -31.50 5.13 -6.88
C GLN A 714 -30.34 4.46 -6.13
N LEU A 715 -29.08 4.66 -6.55
CA LEU A 715 -27.95 3.88 -6.04
C LEU A 715 -27.68 4.15 -4.55
N ILE A 716 -27.49 5.42 -4.17
CA ILE A 716 -27.26 5.81 -2.78
C ILE A 716 -28.49 5.48 -1.90
N PRO A 717 -29.73 5.84 -2.26
CA PRO A 717 -30.93 5.43 -1.52
C PRO A 717 -31.10 3.91 -1.36
N SER A 718 -30.72 3.11 -2.35
CA SER A 718 -30.83 1.64 -2.28
C SER A 718 -29.85 1.03 -1.28
N LEU A 719 -28.63 1.56 -1.19
CA LEU A 719 -27.64 1.15 -0.18
C LEU A 719 -28.07 1.60 1.23
N LEU A 720 -28.55 2.83 1.38
CA LEU A 720 -29.08 3.33 2.66
C LEU A 720 -30.28 2.50 3.13
N SER A 721 -31.23 2.19 2.25
CA SER A 721 -32.38 1.34 2.60
C SER A 721 -31.98 -0.10 2.94
N ARG A 722 -30.88 -0.63 2.39
CA ARG A 722 -30.31 -1.93 2.81
C ARG A 722 -29.68 -1.83 4.21
N ILE A 723 -28.98 -0.74 4.55
CA ILE A 723 -28.47 -0.47 5.90
C ILE A 723 -29.60 -0.33 6.92
N GLU A 724 -30.64 0.45 6.62
CA GLU A 724 -31.83 0.60 7.48
C GLU A 724 -32.49 -0.75 7.79
N LYS A 725 -32.62 -1.62 6.78
CA LYS A 725 -33.20 -2.97 6.94
C LYS A 725 -32.34 -3.87 7.82
N LEU A 726 -31.00 -3.80 7.73
CA LEU A 726 -30.11 -4.51 8.65
C LEU A 726 -30.31 -4.05 10.11
N LEU A 727 -30.41 -2.73 10.33
CA LEU A 727 -30.63 -2.16 11.66
C LEU A 727 -32.03 -2.48 12.23
N GLN A 728 -33.05 -2.57 11.36
CA GLN A 728 -34.42 -2.96 11.76
C GLN A 728 -34.55 -4.45 12.11
N GLN A 729 -33.66 -5.32 11.62
CA GLN A 729 -33.68 -6.77 11.89
C GLN A 729 -32.95 -7.15 13.21
N GLY A 730 -32.56 -6.17 14.02
CA GLY A 730 -31.64 -6.33 15.15
C GLY A 730 -32.09 -7.20 16.33
N GLU A 731 -33.34 -7.69 16.39
CA GLU A 731 -33.81 -8.60 17.46
C GLU A 731 -33.06 -9.96 17.49
N HIS A 732 -32.29 -10.28 16.44
CA HIS A 732 -31.46 -11.49 16.37
C HIS A 732 -29.95 -11.17 16.27
N GLY A 733 -29.55 -9.93 16.56
CA GLY A 733 -28.17 -9.45 16.45
C GLY A 733 -27.90 -8.74 15.11
N LEU A 734 -26.96 -7.80 15.14
CA LEU A 734 -26.56 -7.01 13.96
C LEU A 734 -25.44 -7.72 13.19
N ASP A 735 -25.62 -7.86 11.87
CA ASP A 735 -24.57 -8.32 10.97
C ASP A 735 -23.59 -7.16 10.66
N GLU A 736 -22.61 -6.97 11.55
CA GLU A 736 -21.60 -5.91 11.43
C GLU A 736 -20.81 -5.99 10.12
N HIS A 737 -20.60 -7.20 9.59
CA HIS A 737 -19.89 -7.40 8.33
C HIS A 737 -20.70 -6.87 7.14
N LYS A 738 -21.98 -7.28 6.98
CA LYS A 738 -22.85 -6.73 5.92
C LYS A 738 -23.03 -5.22 6.03
N LEU A 739 -23.08 -4.68 7.26
CA LEU A 739 -23.15 -3.24 7.49
C LEU A 739 -21.88 -2.53 7.02
N HIS A 740 -20.70 -3.04 7.36
CA HIS A 740 -19.42 -2.53 6.85
C HIS A 740 -19.34 -2.62 5.32
N THR A 741 -19.79 -3.73 4.71
CA THR A 741 -19.84 -3.90 3.25
C THR A 741 -20.68 -2.82 2.56
N PHE A 742 -21.89 -2.50 3.07
CA PHE A 742 -22.71 -1.45 2.46
C PHE A 742 -22.21 -0.03 2.78
N LEU A 743 -21.63 0.20 3.96
CA LEU A 743 -21.10 1.50 4.36
C LEU A 743 -19.78 1.86 3.63
N SER A 744 -18.90 0.88 3.42
CA SER A 744 -17.68 1.04 2.61
C SER A 744 -18.00 1.24 1.12
N ALA A 745 -19.07 0.63 0.62
CA ALA A 745 -19.61 0.93 -0.71
C ALA A 745 -20.10 2.38 -0.79
N LEU A 746 -20.91 2.85 0.16
CA LEU A 746 -21.31 4.27 0.26
C LEU A 746 -20.10 5.21 0.38
N GLN A 747 -19.07 4.85 1.17
CA GLN A 747 -17.83 5.63 1.29
C GLN A 747 -17.09 5.76 -0.06
N SER A 748 -17.20 4.75 -0.92
CA SER A 748 -16.62 4.73 -2.27
C SER A 748 -17.41 5.60 -3.27
N LEU A 749 -18.67 5.93 -2.96
CA LEU A 749 -19.53 6.84 -3.74
C LEU A 749 -19.38 8.32 -3.33
N ILE A 750 -18.67 8.63 -2.24
CA ILE A 750 -18.44 10.03 -1.79
C ILE A 750 -17.72 10.87 -2.86
N PRO A 751 -16.62 10.42 -3.52
CA PRO A 751 -15.96 11.22 -4.55
C PRO A 751 -16.82 11.44 -5.81
N PRO A 752 -17.50 10.42 -6.40
CA PRO A 752 -18.48 10.64 -7.47
C PRO A 752 -19.63 11.58 -7.10
N LEU A 753 -20.18 11.48 -5.88
CA LEU A 753 -21.23 12.38 -5.40
C LEU A 753 -20.74 13.83 -5.30
N PHE A 754 -19.51 14.05 -4.81
CA PHE A 754 -18.93 15.39 -4.74
C PHE A 754 -18.62 15.96 -6.13
N ALA A 755 -18.13 15.14 -7.06
CA ALA A 755 -17.96 15.54 -8.46
C ALA A 755 -19.29 15.92 -9.12
N LEU A 756 -20.36 15.15 -8.90
CA LEU A 756 -21.72 15.47 -9.36
C LEU A 756 -22.24 16.81 -8.78
N VAL A 757 -21.97 17.07 -7.49
CA VAL A 757 -22.30 18.35 -6.84
C VAL A 757 -21.55 19.53 -7.46
N LEU A 758 -20.27 19.35 -7.82
CA LEU A 758 -19.46 20.37 -8.50
C LEU A 758 -19.86 20.57 -9.97
N GLN A 759 -20.16 19.50 -10.71
CA GLN A 759 -20.54 19.57 -12.12
C GLN A 759 -21.91 20.23 -12.30
N ASN A 760 -22.89 19.87 -11.46
CA ASN A 760 -24.25 20.46 -11.48
C ASN A 760 -24.39 21.73 -10.60
N ALA A 761 -23.30 22.46 -10.36
CA ALA A 761 -23.33 23.71 -9.62
C ALA A 761 -23.80 24.90 -10.49
N PRO A 762 -24.45 25.93 -9.90
CA PRO A 762 -24.88 27.12 -10.64
C PRO A 762 -23.70 27.94 -11.23
N PHE A 763 -22.48 27.72 -10.72
CA PHE A 763 -21.26 28.38 -11.18
C PHE A 763 -20.45 27.58 -12.22
N THR A 764 -20.80 26.34 -12.57
CA THR A 764 -19.97 25.52 -13.49
C THR A 764 -19.77 26.21 -14.85
N SER A 765 -20.78 26.91 -15.35
CA SER A 765 -20.71 27.71 -16.59
C SER A 765 -19.75 28.91 -16.51
N ARG A 766 -19.36 29.34 -15.30
CA ARG A 766 -18.37 30.38 -15.03
C ARG A 766 -16.93 29.83 -14.99
N ALA A 767 -16.75 28.51 -14.80
CA ALA A 767 -15.44 27.87 -14.68
C ALA A 767 -14.72 27.80 -16.04
N LYS A 768 -13.88 28.80 -16.31
CA LYS A 768 -12.99 28.86 -17.47
C LYS A 768 -11.54 28.79 -17.00
N LEU A 769 -10.71 28.02 -17.70
CA LEU A 769 -9.27 27.93 -17.44
C LEU A 769 -8.63 29.34 -17.55
N GLN A 770 -8.06 29.81 -16.45
CA GLN A 770 -7.27 31.04 -16.35
C GLN A 770 -5.80 30.70 -16.09
N SER A 771 -4.90 31.66 -16.27
CA SER A 771 -3.45 31.43 -16.13
C SER A 771 -2.97 31.28 -14.69
N ASP A 772 -3.61 31.98 -13.73
CA ASP A 772 -3.29 31.90 -12.31
C ASP A 772 -4.27 30.95 -11.62
N ILE A 773 -3.83 29.71 -11.39
CA ILE A 773 -4.61 28.67 -10.70
C ILE A 773 -3.99 28.43 -9.32
N THR A 774 -4.80 28.58 -8.26
CA THR A 774 -4.38 28.22 -6.90
C THR A 774 -4.20 26.69 -6.79
N PRO A 775 -3.04 26.21 -6.32
CA PRO A 775 -2.81 24.77 -6.20
C PRO A 775 -3.69 24.17 -5.10
N ILE A 776 -4.36 23.06 -5.40
CA ILE A 776 -5.15 22.30 -4.42
C ILE A 776 -4.23 21.80 -3.32
N GLU A 777 -4.53 22.15 -2.06
CA GLU A 777 -3.79 21.68 -0.89
C GLU A 777 -3.67 20.14 -0.87
N VAL A 778 -2.48 19.63 -0.55
CA VAL A 778 -2.20 18.19 -0.52
C VAL A 778 -3.12 17.42 0.44
N THR A 779 -3.62 18.07 1.49
CA THR A 779 -4.54 17.45 2.47
C THR A 779 -6.02 17.54 2.10
N ARG A 780 -6.40 18.29 1.06
CA ARG A 780 -7.80 18.70 0.80
C ARG A 780 -8.77 17.54 0.63
N PHE A 781 -8.28 16.37 0.21
CA PHE A 781 -9.05 15.13 0.07
C PHE A 781 -8.40 13.99 0.85
N PRO A 782 -9.18 13.01 1.36
CA PRO A 782 -8.65 11.74 1.83
C PRO A 782 -7.88 11.01 0.73
N ARG A 783 -6.86 10.20 1.08
CA ARG A 783 -6.17 9.35 0.09
C ARG A 783 -7.19 8.43 -0.63
N PRO A 784 -7.31 8.47 -1.97
CA PRO A 784 -8.24 7.63 -2.71
C PRO A 784 -7.76 6.17 -2.70
N ALA A 785 -8.68 5.20 -2.85
CA ALA A 785 -8.30 3.77 -2.88
C ALA A 785 -7.77 3.33 -4.26
N SER A 786 -8.08 4.09 -5.32
CA SER A 786 -7.59 3.91 -6.68
C SER A 786 -7.59 5.25 -7.42
N PRO A 787 -6.88 5.40 -8.55
CA PRO A 787 -6.95 6.63 -9.37
C PRO A 787 -8.36 6.99 -9.84
N LEU A 788 -9.25 6.00 -9.97
CA LEU A 788 -10.66 6.20 -10.35
C LEU A 788 -11.52 6.81 -9.22
N GLN A 789 -11.04 6.80 -7.98
CA GLN A 789 -11.66 7.51 -6.85
C GLN A 789 -11.09 8.93 -6.63
N ASP A 790 -10.05 9.35 -7.36
CA ASP A 790 -9.57 10.73 -7.27
C ASP A 790 -10.56 11.68 -7.96
N VAL A 791 -10.97 12.72 -7.24
CA VAL A 791 -11.88 13.76 -7.74
C VAL A 791 -11.29 14.47 -8.96
N ALA A 792 -9.96 14.59 -9.06
CA ALA A 792 -9.30 15.16 -10.23
C ALA A 792 -9.50 14.29 -11.48
N THR A 793 -9.43 12.96 -11.34
CA THR A 793 -9.71 12.00 -12.43
C THR A 793 -11.18 12.05 -12.84
N ILE A 794 -12.10 12.07 -11.87
CA ILE A 794 -13.56 12.06 -12.13
C ILE A 794 -14.02 13.35 -12.83
N ILE A 795 -13.39 14.49 -12.56
CA ILE A 795 -13.66 15.77 -13.24
C ILE A 795 -12.88 15.91 -14.56
N GLY A 796 -11.80 15.14 -14.75
CA GLY A 796 -11.01 15.07 -15.97
C GLY A 796 -9.73 15.90 -15.97
N SER A 797 -9.55 16.84 -15.03
CA SER A 797 -8.26 17.54 -14.82
C SER A 797 -8.15 18.14 -13.41
N ARG A 798 -6.91 18.32 -12.93
CA ARG A 798 -6.63 18.91 -11.61
C ARG A 798 -6.85 20.42 -11.61
N GLU A 799 -6.62 21.04 -12.76
CA GLU A 799 -6.76 22.47 -13.05
C GLU A 799 -8.24 22.89 -13.02
N GLN A 800 -9.12 22.10 -13.65
CA GLN A 800 -10.56 22.32 -13.59
C GLN A 800 -11.12 22.09 -12.19
N LEU A 801 -10.66 21.06 -11.47
CA LEU A 801 -11.04 20.84 -10.07
C LEU A 801 -10.62 22.01 -9.18
N ALA A 802 -9.43 22.59 -9.36
CA ALA A 802 -8.96 23.74 -8.58
C ALA A 802 -9.89 24.96 -8.76
N ILE A 803 -10.27 25.28 -10.00
CA ILE A 803 -11.18 26.39 -10.32
C ILE A 803 -12.59 26.11 -9.76
N LEU A 804 -13.10 24.87 -9.88
CA LEU A 804 -14.39 24.49 -9.32
C LEU A 804 -14.40 24.54 -7.79
N LEU A 805 -13.30 24.22 -7.11
CA LEU A 805 -13.17 24.36 -5.65
C LEU A 805 -13.16 25.83 -5.22
N GLN A 806 -12.44 26.70 -5.92
CA GLN A 806 -12.43 28.14 -5.63
C GLN A 806 -13.84 28.75 -5.75
N LEU A 807 -14.59 28.37 -6.79
CA LEU A 807 -15.97 28.80 -6.98
C LEU A 807 -16.92 28.16 -5.94
N TYR A 808 -16.74 26.88 -5.59
CA TYR A 808 -17.50 26.17 -4.56
C TYR A 808 -17.40 26.84 -3.18
N GLU A 809 -16.18 27.20 -2.76
CA GLU A 809 -15.96 27.84 -1.46
C GLU A 809 -16.49 29.28 -1.44
N HIS A 810 -16.32 30.04 -2.53
CA HIS A 810 -16.93 31.38 -2.68
C HIS A 810 -18.47 31.33 -2.65
N GLN A 811 -19.08 30.39 -3.37
CA GLN A 811 -20.53 30.21 -3.42
C GLN A 811 -21.07 29.93 -2.00
N LEU A 812 -20.47 28.99 -1.28
CA LEU A 812 -20.89 28.63 0.08
C LEU A 812 -20.71 29.75 1.11
N GLN A 813 -19.71 30.62 0.94
CA GLN A 813 -19.44 31.73 1.86
C GLN A 813 -20.32 32.96 1.62
N HIS A 814 -20.73 33.24 0.37
CA HIS A 814 -21.36 34.51 0.00
C HIS A 814 -22.72 34.39 -0.72
N GLU A 815 -22.85 33.54 -1.74
CA GLU A 815 -24.09 33.40 -2.52
C GLU A 815 -25.09 32.39 -1.90
N GLY A 816 -24.61 31.47 -1.04
CA GLY A 816 -25.41 30.45 -0.38
C GLY A 816 -25.69 29.21 -1.25
N THR A 817 -26.81 28.54 -0.98
CA THR A 817 -27.17 27.25 -1.61
C THR A 817 -28.44 27.32 -2.47
N THR A 818 -28.81 28.51 -2.93
CA THR A 818 -30.00 28.74 -3.78
C THR A 818 -29.77 28.19 -5.20
N GLY A 819 -30.78 27.51 -5.76
CA GLY A 819 -30.72 26.95 -7.12
C GLY A 819 -29.76 25.78 -7.33
N TRP A 820 -29.19 25.20 -6.26
CA TRP A 820 -28.20 24.12 -6.33
C TRP A 820 -28.78 22.80 -5.84
N GLU A 821 -29.63 22.19 -6.68
CA GLU A 821 -30.48 21.06 -6.31
C GLU A 821 -29.70 19.83 -5.81
N THR A 822 -28.55 19.51 -6.41
CA THR A 822 -27.69 18.39 -5.99
C THR A 822 -27.12 18.59 -4.58
N LEU A 823 -26.64 19.80 -4.26
CA LEU A 823 -26.18 20.13 -2.91
C LEU A 823 -27.34 20.17 -1.91
N LEU A 824 -28.50 20.70 -2.30
CA LEU A 824 -29.69 20.71 -1.45
C LEU A 824 -30.21 19.31 -1.17
N TRP A 825 -30.08 18.37 -2.11
CA TRP A 825 -30.36 16.95 -1.86
C TRP A 825 -29.41 16.34 -0.82
N VAL A 826 -28.10 16.63 -0.94
CA VAL A 826 -27.11 16.18 0.06
C VAL A 826 -27.43 16.73 1.45
N VAL A 827 -27.79 18.02 1.56
CA VAL A 827 -28.05 18.68 2.84
C VAL A 827 -29.41 18.32 3.44
N ASN A 828 -30.47 18.19 2.61
CA ASN A 828 -31.85 18.07 3.11
C ASN A 828 -32.41 16.64 3.07
N GLN A 829 -31.73 15.69 2.43
CA GLN A 829 -32.13 14.28 2.40
C GLN A 829 -31.02 13.36 2.91
N LEU A 830 -29.84 13.39 2.28
CA LEU A 830 -28.76 12.45 2.60
C LEU A 830 -28.22 12.62 4.03
N LEU A 831 -27.86 13.84 4.45
CA LEU A 831 -27.34 14.09 5.80
C LEU A 831 -28.37 13.75 6.91
N PRO A 832 -29.64 14.19 6.86
CA PRO A 832 -30.65 13.76 7.83
C PRO A 832 -30.82 12.25 7.91
N GLN A 833 -30.93 11.56 6.76
CA GLN A 833 -31.08 10.10 6.73
C GLN A 833 -29.86 9.38 7.36
N LEU A 834 -28.64 9.85 7.09
CA LEU A 834 -27.43 9.31 7.70
C LEU A 834 -27.38 9.52 9.23
N ILE A 835 -27.80 10.68 9.72
CA ILE A 835 -27.84 10.96 11.17
C ILE A 835 -28.97 10.15 11.84
N GLU A 836 -30.10 9.93 11.17
CA GLU A 836 -31.20 9.09 11.63
C GLU A 836 -30.82 7.59 11.68
N ILE A 837 -30.02 7.12 10.72
CA ILE A 837 -29.38 5.80 10.72
C ILE A 837 -28.43 5.68 11.93
N VAL A 838 -27.56 6.66 12.15
CA VAL A 838 -26.65 6.69 13.32
C VAL A 838 -27.43 6.71 14.64
N GLY A 839 -28.56 7.42 14.70
CA GLY A 839 -29.48 7.44 15.86
C GLY A 839 -30.18 6.11 16.18
N ARG A 840 -29.95 5.06 15.38
CA ARG A 840 -30.39 3.67 15.63
C ARG A 840 -29.25 2.72 16.04
N ILE A 841 -27.98 3.12 15.92
CA ILE A 841 -26.84 2.25 16.21
C ILE A 841 -26.66 2.13 17.73
N ASN A 842 -26.56 0.89 18.22
CA ASN A 842 -26.20 0.61 19.61
C ASN A 842 -24.73 0.99 19.84
N VAL A 843 -24.50 1.88 20.81
CA VAL A 843 -23.17 2.43 21.13
C VAL A 843 -22.18 1.39 21.67
N ALA A 844 -22.67 0.22 22.09
CA ALA A 844 -21.83 -0.92 22.46
C ALA A 844 -21.10 -1.58 21.27
N SER A 845 -21.55 -1.39 20.03
CA SER A 845 -20.82 -1.85 18.84
C SER A 845 -19.75 -0.82 18.45
N THR A 846 -18.55 -1.02 18.98
CA THR A 846 -17.37 -0.20 18.65
C THR A 846 -17.03 -0.27 17.16
N THR A 847 -17.18 -1.43 16.51
CA THR A 847 -17.00 -1.59 15.06
C THR A 847 -17.88 -0.62 14.26
N CYS A 848 -19.17 -0.55 14.60
CA CYS A 848 -20.12 0.32 13.90
C CYS A 848 -19.86 1.80 14.20
N VAL A 849 -19.52 2.15 15.45
CA VAL A 849 -19.12 3.50 15.83
C VAL A 849 -17.90 3.96 15.03
N HIS A 850 -16.84 3.14 14.95
CA HIS A 850 -15.62 3.46 14.23
C HIS A 850 -15.87 3.68 12.73
N GLU A 851 -16.58 2.75 12.08
CA GLU A 851 -16.80 2.80 10.64
C GLU A 851 -17.72 3.96 10.20
N PHE A 852 -18.76 4.30 10.97
CA PHE A 852 -19.54 5.52 10.70
C PHE A 852 -18.75 6.80 10.99
N SER A 853 -17.88 6.81 12.00
CA SER A 853 -17.00 7.95 12.28
C SER A 853 -16.03 8.20 11.11
N ARG A 854 -15.45 7.12 10.58
CA ARG A 854 -14.60 7.12 9.37
C ARG A 854 -15.34 7.60 8.12
N PHE A 855 -16.59 7.14 7.93
CA PHE A 855 -17.45 7.59 6.84
C PHE A 855 -17.74 9.10 6.93
N PHE A 856 -18.16 9.60 8.10
CA PHE A 856 -18.45 11.03 8.30
C PHE A 856 -17.18 11.90 8.16
N TRP A 857 -16.02 11.41 8.61
CA TRP A 857 -14.73 12.06 8.38
C TRP A 857 -14.40 12.15 6.89
N ARG A 858 -14.53 11.04 6.14
CA ARG A 858 -14.31 11.00 4.68
C ARG A 858 -15.26 11.95 3.93
N LEU A 859 -16.53 12.00 4.34
CA LEU A 859 -17.52 12.94 3.79
C LEU A 859 -17.15 14.39 4.05
N CYS A 860 -16.83 14.73 5.31
CA CYS A 860 -16.50 16.09 5.72
C CYS A 860 -15.17 16.59 5.13
N ARG A 861 -14.14 15.72 5.02
CA ARG A 861 -12.90 16.06 4.29
C ARG A 861 -13.15 16.27 2.81
N THR A 862 -14.01 15.47 2.17
CA THR A 862 -14.27 15.61 0.73
C THR A 862 -15.03 16.90 0.42
N PHE A 863 -16.11 17.19 1.15
CA PHE A 863 -16.90 18.40 0.90
C PHE A 863 -16.19 19.70 1.37
N GLY A 864 -15.37 19.67 2.42
CA GLY A 864 -14.51 20.81 2.82
C GLY A 864 -14.97 21.60 4.05
N LYS A 865 -14.05 22.38 4.65
CA LYS A 865 -14.27 23.07 5.95
C LYS A 865 -15.56 23.92 5.96
N THR A 866 -15.79 24.73 4.93
CA THR A 866 -16.96 25.60 4.83
C THR A 866 -18.27 24.80 4.89
N PHE A 867 -18.36 23.67 4.18
CA PHE A 867 -19.54 22.80 4.21
C PHE A 867 -19.70 22.11 5.57
N THR A 868 -18.62 21.56 6.14
CA THR A 868 -18.64 20.94 7.47
C THR A 868 -19.13 21.91 8.54
N ASN A 869 -18.65 23.16 8.53
CA ASN A 869 -19.03 24.18 9.51
C ASN A 869 -20.45 24.74 9.30
N THR A 870 -20.91 24.91 8.06
CA THR A 870 -22.20 25.59 7.77
C THR A 870 -23.38 24.65 7.52
N LYS A 871 -23.15 23.35 7.32
CA LYS A 871 -24.20 22.35 7.02
C LYS A 871 -24.15 21.13 7.94
N VAL A 872 -22.99 20.49 8.10
CA VAL A 872 -22.90 19.23 8.86
C VAL A 872 -22.98 19.48 10.38
N LYS A 873 -22.12 20.34 10.93
CA LYS A 873 -22.10 20.62 12.38
C LYS A 873 -23.45 21.14 12.91
N PRO A 874 -24.16 22.07 12.24
CA PRO A 874 -25.47 22.53 12.71
C PRO A 874 -26.54 21.44 12.81
N GLN A 875 -26.64 20.51 11.85
CA GLN A 875 -27.65 19.44 11.90
C GLN A 875 -27.41 18.46 13.06
N PHE A 876 -26.15 18.08 13.32
CA PHE A 876 -25.82 17.32 14.53
C PHE A 876 -26.16 18.11 15.80
N GLN A 877 -25.80 19.40 15.88
CA GLN A 877 -26.08 20.25 17.04
C GLN A 877 -27.58 20.44 17.30
N GLU A 878 -28.39 20.59 16.26
CA GLU A 878 -29.85 20.67 16.34
C GLU A 878 -30.44 19.37 16.91
N ILE A 879 -30.07 18.23 16.33
CA ILE A 879 -30.52 16.90 16.74
C ILE A 879 -30.07 16.54 18.17
N LEU A 880 -28.88 17.00 18.58
CA LEU A 880 -28.36 16.81 19.94
C LEU A 880 -29.07 17.74 20.95
N ARG A 881 -29.32 19.02 20.62
CA ARG A 881 -30.02 19.98 21.50
C ARG A 881 -31.49 19.64 21.72
N LEU A 882 -32.20 19.16 20.69
CA LEU A 882 -33.60 18.74 20.78
C LEU A 882 -33.83 17.55 21.74
N SER A 883 -32.77 16.99 22.33
CA SER A 883 -32.84 15.91 23.32
C SER A 883 -32.76 16.37 24.78
N GLU A 884 -32.33 17.59 25.08
CA GLU A 884 -32.11 18.06 26.47
C GLU A 884 -33.39 18.07 27.30
N GLU A 885 -34.54 18.39 26.70
CA GLU A 885 -35.87 18.33 27.35
C GLU A 885 -36.45 16.90 27.45
N ASN A 886 -35.85 15.91 26.78
CA ASN A 886 -36.41 14.57 26.59
C ASN A 886 -35.51 13.43 27.11
N VAL A 887 -34.57 13.72 28.03
CA VAL A 887 -33.75 12.68 28.68
C VAL A 887 -34.54 12.00 29.81
N ASP A 888 -35.51 11.16 29.44
CA ASP A 888 -36.18 10.25 30.37
C ASP A 888 -35.16 9.32 31.04
N ALA A 889 -34.79 9.64 32.27
CA ALA A 889 -33.75 8.96 33.06
C ALA A 889 -34.01 7.45 33.27
N SER A 890 -35.24 6.98 33.06
CA SER A 890 -35.67 5.59 33.16
C SER A 890 -35.57 4.79 31.86
N ALA A 891 -35.45 5.45 30.70
CA ALA A 891 -35.71 4.82 29.39
C ALA A 891 -34.45 4.51 28.56
N GLY A 892 -33.30 5.13 28.86
CA GLY A 892 -32.05 4.95 28.10
C GLY A 892 -32.10 5.41 26.63
N ASN A 893 -33.20 5.99 26.18
CA ASN A 893 -33.51 6.28 24.77
C ASN A 893 -33.09 7.67 24.27
N GLY A 894 -32.70 8.58 25.16
CA GLY A 894 -32.25 9.94 24.81
C GLY A 894 -31.02 9.89 23.89
N ILE A 895 -30.97 10.72 22.85
CA ILE A 895 -29.99 10.56 21.76
C ILE A 895 -28.52 10.70 22.23
N LEU A 896 -28.29 11.36 23.37
CA LEU A 896 -26.99 11.50 24.02
C LEU A 896 -26.41 10.16 24.51
N THR A 897 -27.22 9.11 24.71
CA THR A 897 -26.74 7.75 25.09
C THR A 897 -26.31 6.91 23.89
N LYS A 898 -26.53 7.39 22.65
CA LYS A 898 -26.37 6.62 21.41
C LYS A 898 -25.07 6.91 20.68
N ALA A 899 -24.82 6.17 19.60
CA ALA A 899 -23.65 6.32 18.73
C ALA A 899 -23.51 7.72 18.09
N THR A 900 -24.58 8.54 18.05
CA THR A 900 -24.56 9.92 17.54
C THR A 900 -23.49 10.79 18.20
N VAL A 901 -23.27 10.63 19.51
CA VAL A 901 -22.27 11.39 20.27
C VAL A 901 -20.82 11.05 19.84
N PRO A 902 -20.36 9.79 19.91
CA PRO A 902 -19.00 9.46 19.46
C PRO A 902 -18.78 9.71 17.98
N ILE A 903 -19.77 9.46 17.10
CA ILE A 903 -19.61 9.70 15.65
C ILE A 903 -19.50 11.20 15.35
N TYR A 904 -20.24 12.05 16.05
CA TYR A 904 -20.08 13.51 15.93
C TYR A 904 -18.72 13.97 16.45
N ALA A 905 -18.32 13.52 17.64
CA ALA A 905 -17.06 13.86 18.27
C ALA A 905 -15.83 13.44 17.45
N THR A 906 -15.81 12.19 16.96
CA THR A 906 -14.62 11.56 16.35
C THR A 906 -14.61 11.59 14.83
N GLY A 907 -15.76 11.75 14.17
CA GLY A 907 -15.88 11.85 12.71
C GLY A 907 -16.04 13.27 12.18
N VAL A 908 -16.75 14.16 12.90
CA VAL A 908 -17.09 15.51 12.41
C VAL A 908 -16.22 16.59 13.07
N LEU A 909 -16.08 16.60 14.40
CA LEU A 909 -15.35 17.66 15.11
C LEU A 909 -13.82 17.57 14.91
N THR A 910 -13.25 16.36 14.88
CA THR A 910 -11.83 16.09 14.57
C THR A 910 -11.41 16.36 13.12
N CYS A 911 -12.35 16.67 12.22
CA CYS A 911 -12.10 16.62 10.78
C CYS A 911 -11.05 17.64 10.27
N TYR A 912 -10.86 18.75 10.99
CA TYR A 912 -9.88 19.79 10.64
C TYR A 912 -8.89 20.12 11.76
N ASN A 913 -9.15 19.69 13.01
CA ASN A 913 -8.25 19.81 14.17
C ASN A 913 -7.72 21.22 14.46
N GLN A 914 -8.41 22.27 14.01
CA GLN A 914 -8.03 23.66 14.27
C GLN A 914 -8.39 24.04 15.71
N GLU A 915 -7.87 25.17 16.20
CA GLU A 915 -8.12 25.61 17.58
C GLU A 915 -9.62 25.84 17.86
N GLU A 916 -10.36 26.32 16.86
CA GLU A 916 -11.83 26.42 16.87
C GLU A 916 -12.50 25.04 17.06
N ASP A 917 -12.06 24.03 16.31
CA ASP A 917 -12.58 22.66 16.38
C ASP A 917 -12.28 22.02 17.73
N ARG A 918 -11.06 22.22 18.25
CA ARG A 918 -10.63 21.71 19.56
C ARG A 918 -11.42 22.34 20.70
N LYS A 919 -11.67 23.66 20.66
CA LYS A 919 -12.54 24.35 21.64
C LYS A 919 -13.98 23.84 21.57
N LEU A 920 -14.53 23.66 20.37
CA LEU A 920 -15.87 23.11 20.17
C LEU A 920 -15.99 21.66 20.67
N LEU A 921 -14.95 20.84 20.47
CA LEU A 921 -14.91 19.45 20.97
C LEU A 921 -14.78 19.38 22.50
N VAL A 922 -13.99 20.28 23.12
CA VAL A 922 -13.91 20.38 24.59
C VAL A 922 -15.28 20.72 25.18
N GLY A 923 -15.90 21.82 24.74
CA GLY A 923 -17.22 22.23 25.23
C GLY A 923 -18.28 21.17 25.00
N PHE A 924 -18.33 20.55 23.81
CA PHE A 924 -19.29 19.48 23.53
C PHE A 924 -19.13 18.25 24.46
N LEU A 925 -17.90 17.83 24.76
CA LEU A 925 -17.66 16.71 25.67
C LEU A 925 -17.91 17.08 27.14
N GLU A 926 -17.68 18.35 27.52
CA GLU A 926 -18.03 18.91 28.82
C GLU A 926 -19.56 18.96 29.03
N ASP A 927 -20.30 19.48 28.05
CA ASP A 927 -21.77 19.51 28.01
C ASP A 927 -22.35 18.10 28.13
N VAL A 928 -21.89 17.15 27.30
CA VAL A 928 -22.35 15.75 27.32
C VAL A 928 -22.01 15.06 28.65
N MET A 929 -20.79 15.24 29.16
CA MET A 929 -20.40 14.67 30.46
C MET A 929 -21.27 15.20 31.60
N THR A 930 -21.57 16.50 31.58
CA THR A 930 -22.41 17.16 32.59
C THR A 930 -23.85 16.67 32.49
N THR A 931 -24.47 16.73 31.31
CA THR A 931 -25.87 16.35 31.09
C THR A 931 -26.13 14.88 31.37
N LEU A 932 -25.27 13.96 30.91
CA LEU A 932 -25.42 12.52 31.23
C LEU A 932 -25.27 12.24 32.74
N SER A 933 -24.35 12.92 33.42
CA SER A 933 -24.13 12.74 34.86
C SER A 933 -25.27 13.28 35.71
N LEU A 934 -25.85 14.43 35.34
CA LEU A 934 -26.96 15.05 36.07
C LEU A 934 -28.31 14.37 35.80
N SER A 935 -28.50 13.80 34.61
CA SER A 935 -29.69 12.99 34.26
C SER A 935 -29.61 11.52 34.73
N HIS A 936 -28.50 11.10 35.35
CA HIS A 936 -28.20 9.71 35.70
C HIS A 936 -28.24 8.72 34.51
N ALA A 937 -28.06 9.21 33.29
CA ALA A 937 -28.13 8.42 32.07
C ALA A 937 -26.89 7.53 31.86
N PRO A 938 -27.00 6.43 31.08
CA PRO A 938 -25.87 5.60 30.70
C PRO A 938 -24.73 6.40 30.06
N LEU A 939 -23.51 6.24 30.58
CA LEU A 939 -22.31 6.97 30.17
C LEU A 939 -21.64 6.39 28.91
N ASP A 940 -22.17 5.33 28.32
CA ASP A 940 -21.45 4.48 27.37
C ASP A 940 -21.11 5.17 26.04
N SER A 941 -21.87 6.20 25.65
CA SER A 941 -21.55 7.11 24.55
C SER A 941 -20.34 8.02 24.84
N LEU A 942 -20.22 8.53 26.06
CA LEU A 942 -19.05 9.28 26.52
C LEU A 942 -17.83 8.35 26.59
N LYS A 943 -17.99 7.12 27.10
CA LYS A 943 -16.93 6.10 27.10
C LYS A 943 -16.43 5.80 25.68
N ALA A 944 -17.33 5.51 24.74
CA ALA A 944 -16.99 5.27 23.34
C ALA A 944 -16.24 6.47 22.72
N SER A 945 -16.70 7.69 22.99
CA SER A 945 -16.04 8.92 22.53
C SER A 945 -14.60 9.04 23.05
N PHE A 946 -14.39 8.72 24.34
CA PHE A 946 -13.07 8.78 24.98
C PHE A 946 -12.15 7.64 24.55
N VAL A 947 -12.67 6.46 24.19
CA VAL A 947 -11.89 5.35 23.65
C VAL A 947 -11.41 5.67 22.23
N GLU A 948 -12.31 6.07 21.34
CA GLU A 948 -11.96 6.44 19.94
C GLU A 948 -11.02 7.64 19.87
N LEU A 949 -11.26 8.71 20.64
CA LEU A 949 -10.35 9.86 20.72
C LEU A 949 -9.04 9.49 21.45
N GLY A 950 -9.11 8.67 22.49
CA GLY A 950 -7.96 8.24 23.30
C GLY A 950 -6.98 7.36 22.53
N ALA A 951 -7.42 6.70 21.46
CA ALA A 951 -6.56 5.94 20.56
C ALA A 951 -5.54 6.81 19.78
N ASN A 952 -5.75 8.13 19.70
CA ASN A 952 -4.83 9.07 19.05
C ASN A 952 -4.20 10.04 20.07
N PRO A 953 -2.87 10.00 20.28
CA PRO A 953 -2.17 10.87 21.21
C PRO A 953 -2.42 12.37 21.04
N ALA A 954 -2.77 12.84 19.84
CA ALA A 954 -3.06 14.26 19.57
C ALA A 954 -4.23 14.82 20.41
N TYR A 955 -5.11 13.96 20.94
CA TYR A 955 -6.24 14.36 21.78
C TYR A 955 -6.04 14.09 23.28
N HIS A 956 -4.93 13.49 23.72
CA HIS A 956 -4.73 13.16 25.14
C HIS A 956 -4.83 14.39 26.05
N GLU A 957 -4.15 15.48 25.72
CA GLU A 957 -4.27 16.75 26.47
C GLU A 957 -5.68 17.37 26.42
N LEU A 958 -6.40 17.16 25.30
CA LEU A 958 -7.76 17.66 25.12
C LEU A 958 -8.72 16.93 26.05
N LEU A 959 -8.67 15.60 26.07
CA LEU A 959 -9.49 14.75 26.94
C LEU A 959 -9.16 14.99 28.42
N LEU A 960 -7.88 15.15 28.76
CA LEU A 960 -7.46 15.53 30.13
C LEU A 960 -7.96 16.93 30.52
N THR A 961 -8.13 17.85 29.56
CA THR A 961 -8.73 19.17 29.80
C THR A 961 -10.23 19.06 30.05
N VAL A 962 -10.97 18.25 29.28
CA VAL A 962 -12.39 17.93 29.54
C VAL A 962 -12.59 17.34 30.93
N LEU A 963 -11.74 16.38 31.33
CA LEU A 963 -11.84 15.79 32.68
C LEU A 963 -11.49 16.78 33.79
N TRP A 964 -10.63 17.77 33.53
CA TRP A 964 -10.34 18.81 34.52
C TRP A 964 -11.55 19.69 34.84
N TYR A 965 -12.39 20.03 33.84
CA TYR A 965 -13.67 20.70 34.11
C TYR A 965 -14.57 19.83 35.00
N GLY A 966 -14.64 18.53 34.72
CA GLY A 966 -15.37 17.57 35.55
C GLY A 966 -14.82 17.42 36.98
N VAL A 967 -13.50 17.57 37.18
CA VAL A 967 -12.82 17.54 38.50
C VAL A 967 -13.22 18.73 39.37
N VAL A 968 -13.34 19.92 38.79
CA VAL A 968 -13.68 21.17 39.53
C VAL A 968 -15.18 21.47 39.55
N HIS A 969 -16.01 20.61 38.97
CA HIS A 969 -17.45 20.82 38.85
C HIS A 969 -18.19 20.73 40.19
N THR A 970 -19.17 21.62 40.42
CA THR A 970 -19.90 21.74 41.69
C THR A 970 -20.66 20.46 42.07
N SER A 971 -21.40 19.85 41.14
CA SER A 971 -22.10 18.59 41.38
C SER A 971 -21.13 17.41 41.52
N ALA A 972 -21.30 16.65 42.61
CA ALA A 972 -20.52 15.43 42.89
C ALA A 972 -20.74 14.33 41.84
N LEU A 973 -21.89 14.30 41.16
CA LEU A 973 -22.17 13.31 40.11
C LEU A 973 -21.21 13.46 38.92
N VAL A 974 -20.91 14.70 38.52
CA VAL A 974 -19.96 15.00 37.43
C VAL A 974 -18.53 14.67 37.86
N ARG A 975 -18.16 14.97 39.12
CA ARG A 975 -16.86 14.59 39.70
C ARG A 975 -16.67 13.06 39.76
N CYS A 976 -17.70 12.31 40.13
CA CYS A 976 -17.72 10.84 40.04
C CYS A 976 -17.53 10.33 38.61
N THR A 977 -18.19 10.95 37.62
CA THR A 977 -18.00 10.61 36.20
C THR A 977 -16.58 10.90 35.75
N ALA A 978 -16.02 12.07 36.06
CA ALA A 978 -14.65 12.43 35.70
C ALA A 978 -13.63 11.42 36.25
N ALA A 979 -13.78 11.02 37.52
CA ALA A 979 -12.96 9.98 38.16
C ALA A 979 -12.98 8.64 37.39
N ARG A 980 -14.18 8.18 36.97
CA ARG A 980 -14.37 6.96 36.17
C ARG A 980 -13.82 7.08 34.75
N MET A 981 -13.85 8.26 34.15
CA MET A 981 -13.33 8.48 32.79
C MET A 981 -11.79 8.53 32.75
N PHE A 982 -11.11 8.92 33.84
CA PHE A 982 -9.66 8.76 33.97
C PHE A 982 -9.23 7.29 33.88
N GLU A 983 -10.04 6.35 34.40
CA GLU A 983 -9.77 4.91 34.35
C GLU A 983 -9.54 4.41 32.92
N LEU A 984 -10.31 4.95 31.96
CA LEU A 984 -10.21 4.58 30.55
C LEU A 984 -8.97 5.19 29.88
N LEU A 985 -8.65 6.45 30.18
CA LEU A 985 -7.54 7.16 29.53
C LEU A 985 -6.15 6.69 29.99
N VAL A 986 -5.99 6.30 31.27
CA VAL A 986 -4.70 5.92 31.85
C VAL A 986 -4.00 4.78 31.09
N LYS A 987 -4.74 3.93 30.37
CA LYS A 987 -4.15 2.85 29.56
C LYS A 987 -3.51 3.32 28.24
N GLY A 988 -3.88 4.49 27.73
CA GLY A 988 -3.31 5.05 26.48
C GLY A 988 -2.39 6.26 26.69
N VAL A 989 -2.53 6.99 27.79
CA VAL A 989 -1.79 8.24 28.07
C VAL A 989 -0.36 7.97 28.54
N ASN A 990 0.61 8.72 28.01
CA ASN A 990 2.03 8.64 28.38
C ASN A 990 2.26 8.88 29.89
N GLU A 991 3.13 8.09 30.53
CA GLU A 991 3.44 8.17 31.98
C GLU A 991 3.75 9.60 32.47
N THR A 992 4.36 10.46 31.64
CA THR A 992 4.65 11.86 31.99
C THR A 992 3.38 12.71 32.17
N LEU A 993 2.39 12.56 31.27
CA LEU A 993 1.07 13.19 31.41
C LEU A 993 0.26 12.56 32.55
N VAL A 994 0.41 11.25 32.81
CA VAL A 994 -0.19 10.62 34.00
C VAL A 994 0.38 11.24 35.28
N ALA A 995 1.70 11.48 35.35
CA ALA A 995 2.36 12.09 36.49
C ALA A 995 2.05 13.59 36.67
N GLN A 996 1.92 14.35 35.59
CA GLN A 996 1.73 15.81 35.62
C GLN A 996 0.27 16.26 35.64
N ARG A 997 -0.67 15.47 35.11
CA ARG A 997 -2.10 15.85 34.98
C ARG A 997 -3.03 14.89 35.70
N VAL A 998 -2.90 13.57 35.48
CA VAL A 998 -3.87 12.60 36.00
C VAL A 998 -3.75 12.42 37.51
N VAL A 999 -2.56 12.10 38.03
CA VAL A 999 -2.38 11.84 39.47
C VAL A 999 -2.72 13.07 40.33
N PRO A 1000 -2.32 14.31 39.98
CA PRO A 1000 -2.79 15.51 40.69
C PRO A 1000 -4.32 15.64 40.69
N ALA A 1001 -5.00 15.40 39.57
CA ALA A 1001 -6.47 15.46 39.49
C ALA A 1001 -7.15 14.37 40.34
N LEU A 1002 -6.64 13.14 40.32
CA LEU A 1002 -7.14 12.04 41.16
C LEU A 1002 -6.86 12.28 42.65
N ILE A 1003 -5.74 12.92 43.02
CA ILE A 1003 -5.47 13.31 44.41
C ILE A 1003 -6.49 14.37 44.88
N THR A 1004 -6.80 15.38 44.06
CA THR A 1004 -7.89 16.33 44.35
C THR A 1004 -9.22 15.62 44.61
N LEU A 1005 -9.61 14.69 43.72
CA LEU A 1005 -10.85 13.89 43.86
C LEU A 1005 -10.81 12.87 45.01
N SER A 1006 -9.62 12.46 45.48
CA SER A 1006 -9.48 11.56 46.64
C SER A 1006 -9.69 12.27 47.97
N SER A 1007 -9.49 13.60 48.01
CA SER A 1007 -9.69 14.47 49.18
C SER A 1007 -11.07 15.16 49.19
N ASP A 1008 -11.92 14.84 48.22
CA ASP A 1008 -13.24 15.43 47.99
C ASP A 1008 -14.17 15.36 49.22
N PRO A 1009 -15.04 16.34 49.52
CA PRO A 1009 -16.02 16.20 50.60
C PRO A 1009 -16.94 14.96 50.48
N GLU A 1010 -17.24 14.50 49.26
CA GLU A 1010 -18.16 13.39 49.00
C GLU A 1010 -17.45 12.03 48.92
N ILE A 1011 -17.81 11.10 49.81
CA ILE A 1011 -17.25 9.74 49.84
C ILE A 1011 -17.50 8.98 48.52
N SER A 1012 -18.59 9.28 47.82
CA SER A 1012 -18.92 8.73 46.51
C SER A 1012 -17.91 9.11 45.42
N VAL A 1013 -17.36 10.33 45.49
CA VAL A 1013 -16.28 10.81 44.60
C VAL A 1013 -14.98 10.12 44.95
N ARG A 1014 -14.61 10.05 46.25
CA ARG A 1014 -13.40 9.36 46.73
C ARG A 1014 -13.35 7.91 46.22
N ILE A 1015 -14.45 7.16 46.42
CA ILE A 1015 -14.60 5.77 45.93
C ILE A 1015 -14.37 5.69 44.42
N SER A 1016 -14.93 6.64 43.65
CA SER A 1016 -14.83 6.64 42.18
C SER A 1016 -13.41 6.90 41.64
N THR A 1017 -12.45 7.34 42.47
CA THR A 1017 -11.02 7.46 42.07
C THR A 1017 -10.26 6.12 42.07
N ILE A 1018 -10.73 5.14 42.84
CA ILE A 1018 -9.98 3.92 43.17
C ILE A 1018 -9.73 3.04 41.94
N PRO A 1019 -10.70 2.83 41.02
CA PRO A 1019 -10.44 2.10 39.78
C PRO A 1019 -9.35 2.75 38.92
N ALA A 1020 -9.31 4.09 38.85
CA ALA A 1020 -8.29 4.82 38.10
C ALA A 1020 -6.90 4.69 38.73
N PHE A 1021 -6.78 4.79 40.07
CA PHE A 1021 -5.53 4.47 40.78
C PHE A 1021 -5.09 3.01 40.55
N GLY A 1022 -6.02 2.06 40.54
CA GLY A 1022 -5.75 0.66 40.19
C GLY A 1022 -5.27 0.50 38.74
N THR A 1023 -5.81 1.26 37.79
CA THR A 1023 -5.32 1.24 36.40
C THR A 1023 -3.89 1.79 36.31
N ILE A 1024 -3.55 2.84 37.08
CA ILE A 1024 -2.16 3.35 37.16
C ILE A 1024 -1.22 2.26 37.72
N MET A 1025 -1.67 1.50 38.73
CA MET A 1025 -0.94 0.37 39.32
C MET A 1025 -0.69 -0.81 38.33
N GLU A 1026 -1.51 -0.93 37.27
CA GLU A 1026 -1.38 -1.94 36.21
C GLU A 1026 -0.47 -1.49 35.04
N THR A 1027 -0.45 -0.18 34.73
CA THR A 1027 0.19 0.35 33.51
C THR A 1027 1.49 1.11 33.74
N VAL A 1028 1.68 1.74 34.90
CA VAL A 1028 2.85 2.61 35.17
C VAL A 1028 3.96 1.84 35.87
N THR A 1029 5.20 2.06 35.42
CA THR A 1029 6.43 1.46 35.96
C THR A 1029 7.22 2.42 36.84
N GLN A 1030 6.93 3.72 36.79
CA GLN A 1030 7.68 4.75 37.52
C GLN A 1030 7.47 4.65 39.03
N ARG A 1031 8.51 4.20 39.75
CA ARG A 1031 8.47 4.05 41.21
C ARG A 1031 7.94 5.29 41.94
N GLU A 1032 8.41 6.49 41.62
CA GLU A 1032 7.93 7.72 42.27
C GLU A 1032 6.42 7.94 42.12
N LEU A 1033 5.83 7.55 40.98
CA LEU A 1033 4.40 7.70 40.75
C LEU A 1033 3.62 6.60 41.48
N LEU A 1034 4.14 5.37 41.47
CA LEU A 1034 3.60 4.26 42.24
C LEU A 1034 3.62 4.56 43.75
N GLU A 1035 4.71 5.08 44.32
CA GLU A 1035 4.76 5.42 45.76
C GLU A 1035 3.74 6.54 46.12
N ARG A 1036 3.43 7.49 45.21
CA ARG A 1036 2.33 8.45 45.40
C ARG A 1036 0.96 7.78 45.43
N VAL A 1037 0.72 6.82 44.52
CA VAL A 1037 -0.52 6.02 44.51
C VAL A 1037 -0.62 5.11 45.75
N LYS A 1038 0.50 4.52 46.20
CA LYS A 1038 0.62 3.74 47.44
C LYS A 1038 0.21 4.57 48.66
N MET A 1039 0.74 5.79 48.81
CA MET A 1039 0.37 6.70 49.89
C MET A 1039 -1.13 7.06 49.85
N GLN A 1040 -1.68 7.34 48.67
CA GLN A 1040 -3.09 7.73 48.53
C GLN A 1040 -4.07 6.58 48.77
N LEU A 1041 -3.71 5.35 48.39
CA LEU A 1041 -4.48 4.15 48.72
C LEU A 1041 -4.30 3.75 50.19
N ALA A 1042 -3.13 4.02 50.80
CA ALA A 1042 -2.90 3.77 52.22
C ALA A 1042 -3.79 4.66 53.10
N SER A 1043 -3.95 5.96 52.76
CA SER A 1043 -4.83 6.84 53.54
C SER A 1043 -6.30 6.37 53.53
N PHE A 1044 -6.77 5.75 52.45
CA PHE A 1044 -8.11 5.14 52.40
C PHE A 1044 -8.26 3.88 53.28
N LEU A 1045 -7.16 3.25 53.70
CA LEU A 1045 -7.15 1.98 54.45
C LEU A 1045 -6.69 2.12 55.91
N GLU A 1046 -5.96 3.18 56.24
CA GLU A 1046 -5.36 3.38 57.56
C GLU A 1046 -5.96 4.55 58.36
N ASP A 1047 -6.69 5.47 57.72
CA ASP A 1047 -7.44 6.53 58.41
C ASP A 1047 -8.67 5.96 59.16
N PRO A 1048 -8.81 6.20 60.47
CA PRO A 1048 -9.99 5.79 61.25
C PRO A 1048 -11.35 6.22 60.67
N GLN A 1049 -11.43 7.32 59.91
CA GLN A 1049 -12.68 7.78 59.29
C GLN A 1049 -13.27 6.76 58.30
N TYR A 1050 -12.45 5.86 57.74
CA TYR A 1050 -12.89 4.91 56.72
C TYR A 1050 -13.21 3.49 57.22
N GLN A 1051 -12.94 3.18 58.49
CA GLN A 1051 -13.02 1.79 58.99
C GLN A 1051 -14.42 1.14 58.85
N ASP A 1052 -15.49 1.94 58.91
CA ASP A 1052 -16.88 1.47 58.69
C ASP A 1052 -17.40 1.63 57.24
N GLN A 1053 -16.59 2.18 56.32
CA GLN A 1053 -16.99 2.53 54.95
C GLN A 1053 -17.00 1.32 54.01
N HIS A 1054 -18.00 0.45 54.21
CA HIS A 1054 -18.20 -0.80 53.46
C HIS A 1054 -18.03 -0.66 51.94
N SER A 1055 -18.63 0.34 51.29
CA SER A 1055 -18.54 0.56 49.84
C SER A 1055 -17.12 0.94 49.37
N LEU A 1056 -16.33 1.60 50.22
CA LEU A 1056 -14.91 1.89 49.96
C LEU A 1056 -14.10 0.59 49.97
N HIS A 1057 -14.27 -0.24 51.00
CA HIS A 1057 -13.59 -1.52 51.11
C HIS A 1057 -13.94 -2.47 49.96
N MET A 1058 -15.22 -2.53 49.53
CA MET A 1058 -15.61 -3.32 48.36
C MET A 1058 -14.85 -2.90 47.10
N GLU A 1059 -14.82 -1.59 46.77
CA GLU A 1059 -14.18 -1.12 45.54
C GLU A 1059 -12.65 -1.25 45.58
N ILE A 1060 -12.02 -1.13 46.76
CA ILE A 1060 -10.58 -1.44 46.93
C ILE A 1060 -10.30 -2.93 46.68
N ILE A 1061 -11.06 -3.83 47.30
CA ILE A 1061 -10.84 -5.29 47.16
C ILE A 1061 -11.06 -5.73 45.71
N LYS A 1062 -12.15 -5.25 45.09
CA LYS A 1062 -12.48 -5.44 43.67
C LYS A 1062 -11.38 -4.94 42.74
N THR A 1063 -10.85 -3.74 43.01
CA THR A 1063 -9.73 -3.17 42.26
C THR A 1063 -8.47 -4.01 42.44
N PHE A 1064 -8.06 -4.32 43.67
CA PHE A 1064 -6.89 -5.14 43.98
C PHE A 1064 -6.97 -6.55 43.37
N GLY A 1065 -8.15 -7.18 43.35
CA GLY A 1065 -8.36 -8.45 42.65
C GLY A 1065 -8.21 -8.34 41.14
N ARG A 1066 -8.75 -7.27 40.54
CA ARG A 1066 -8.70 -7.02 39.09
C ARG A 1066 -7.28 -6.74 38.57
N VAL A 1067 -6.55 -5.83 39.21
CA VAL A 1067 -5.26 -5.33 38.71
C VAL A 1067 -4.04 -5.91 39.43
N GLY A 1068 -4.20 -6.48 40.63
CA GLY A 1068 -3.10 -7.10 41.38
C GLY A 1068 -2.29 -8.18 40.63
N PRO A 1069 -2.89 -9.01 39.75
CA PRO A 1069 -2.13 -9.96 38.93
C PRO A 1069 -1.22 -9.32 37.88
N ASN A 1070 -1.56 -8.13 37.39
CA ASN A 1070 -0.81 -7.40 36.36
C ASN A 1070 0.06 -6.26 36.92
N ALA A 1071 -0.04 -5.97 38.21
CA ALA A 1071 0.70 -4.92 38.89
C ALA A 1071 2.19 -5.23 39.08
N GLU A 1072 2.98 -4.19 39.33
CA GLU A 1072 4.40 -4.31 39.66
C GLU A 1072 4.61 -5.24 40.87
N PRO A 1073 5.50 -6.27 40.80
CA PRO A 1073 5.57 -7.31 41.83
C PRO A 1073 5.87 -6.82 43.24
N ARG A 1074 6.75 -5.81 43.42
CA ARG A 1074 7.03 -5.25 44.76
C ARG A 1074 5.81 -4.50 45.30
N PHE A 1075 5.13 -3.69 44.48
CA PHE A 1075 3.88 -3.05 44.88
C PHE A 1075 2.81 -4.08 45.29
N ARG A 1076 2.65 -5.16 44.52
CA ARG A 1076 1.71 -6.23 44.83
C ARG A 1076 2.04 -6.91 46.17
N ASP A 1077 3.32 -7.25 46.38
CA ASP A 1077 3.74 -8.05 47.52
C ASP A 1077 3.95 -7.22 48.81
N GLU A 1078 4.43 -5.98 48.71
CA GLU A 1078 4.59 -5.05 49.86
C GLU A 1078 3.29 -4.36 50.27
N PHE A 1079 2.33 -4.17 49.35
CA PHE A 1079 1.15 -3.34 49.61
C PHE A 1079 -0.18 -4.07 49.39
N VAL A 1080 -0.40 -4.67 48.22
CA VAL A 1080 -1.72 -5.29 47.90
C VAL A 1080 -2.00 -6.50 48.79
N LEU A 1081 -1.08 -7.47 48.85
CA LEU A 1081 -1.29 -8.71 49.62
C LEU A 1081 -1.40 -8.46 51.14
N PRO A 1082 -0.58 -7.61 51.78
CA PRO A 1082 -0.77 -7.27 53.20
C PRO A 1082 -2.11 -6.60 53.51
N HIS A 1083 -2.63 -5.74 52.63
CA HIS A 1083 -3.92 -5.09 52.86
C HIS A 1083 -5.12 -6.00 52.58
N LEU A 1084 -5.04 -6.91 51.61
CA LEU A 1084 -6.04 -7.98 51.45
C LEU A 1084 -6.07 -8.93 52.65
N HIS A 1085 -4.94 -9.16 53.34
CA HIS A 1085 -4.92 -9.90 54.60
C HIS A 1085 -5.56 -9.08 55.74
N LYS A 1086 -5.18 -7.80 55.93
CA LYS A 1086 -5.83 -6.91 56.92
C LYS A 1086 -7.36 -6.89 56.76
N LEU A 1087 -7.86 -6.76 55.52
CA LEU A 1087 -9.28 -6.70 55.22
C LEU A 1087 -10.01 -8.04 55.46
N ALA A 1088 -9.40 -9.18 55.13
CA ALA A 1088 -9.98 -10.50 55.44
C ALA A 1088 -10.03 -10.79 56.95
N LEU A 1089 -9.04 -10.33 57.71
CA LEU A 1089 -9.05 -10.39 59.17
C LEU A 1089 -10.15 -9.51 59.77
N GLY A 1090 -10.30 -8.28 59.26
CA GLY A 1090 -11.38 -7.37 59.67
C GLY A 1090 -12.78 -7.91 59.35
N ASN A 1091 -12.95 -8.58 58.20
CA ASN A 1091 -14.23 -9.15 57.80
C ASN A 1091 -14.73 -10.26 58.74
N ASN A 1092 -13.82 -11.05 59.31
CA ASN A 1092 -14.19 -12.07 60.30
C ASN A 1092 -14.81 -11.48 61.58
N MET A 1093 -14.53 -10.21 61.88
CA MET A 1093 -15.10 -9.45 63.00
C MET A 1093 -16.41 -8.73 62.63
N GLN A 1094 -16.86 -8.78 61.37
CA GLN A 1094 -18.08 -8.14 60.91
C GLN A 1094 -19.32 -8.87 61.47
N THR A 1095 -20.20 -8.12 62.14
CA THR A 1095 -21.43 -8.64 62.74
C THR A 1095 -22.63 -8.60 61.80
N ALA A 1096 -22.61 -7.75 60.77
CA ALA A 1096 -23.64 -7.68 59.75
C ALA A 1096 -23.39 -8.74 58.65
N GLU A 1097 -24.12 -9.85 58.71
CA GLU A 1097 -23.96 -11.03 57.84
C GLU A 1097 -23.94 -10.69 56.33
N ASN A 1098 -24.85 -9.83 55.85
CA ASN A 1098 -24.87 -9.38 54.45
C ASN A 1098 -23.55 -8.68 54.07
N LYS A 1099 -23.11 -7.67 54.84
CA LYS A 1099 -21.85 -6.95 54.57
C LYS A 1099 -20.64 -7.89 54.61
N ARG A 1100 -20.68 -8.88 55.51
CA ARG A 1100 -19.63 -9.92 55.64
C ARG A 1100 -19.57 -10.80 54.40
N MET A 1101 -20.71 -11.19 53.86
CA MET A 1101 -20.82 -11.96 52.61
C MET A 1101 -20.38 -11.16 51.38
N ASP A 1102 -20.80 -9.89 51.26
CA ASP A 1102 -20.43 -9.02 50.14
C ASP A 1102 -18.90 -8.81 50.06
N ILE A 1103 -18.25 -8.59 51.21
CA ILE A 1103 -16.78 -8.49 51.32
C ILE A 1103 -16.10 -9.85 51.10
N ALA A 1104 -16.60 -10.94 51.69
CA ALA A 1104 -16.03 -12.28 51.51
C ALA A 1104 -16.09 -12.73 50.04
N SER A 1105 -17.18 -12.43 49.32
CA SER A 1105 -17.35 -12.70 47.90
C SER A 1105 -16.29 -11.97 47.06
N GLN A 1106 -16.07 -10.67 47.29
CA GLN A 1106 -15.04 -9.91 46.58
C GLN A 1106 -13.60 -10.32 46.97
N LEU A 1107 -13.36 -10.69 48.22
CA LEU A 1107 -12.08 -11.28 48.64
C LEU A 1107 -11.85 -12.63 47.92
N PHE A 1108 -12.88 -13.45 47.74
CA PHE A 1108 -12.78 -14.72 47.03
C PHE A 1108 -12.40 -14.51 45.55
N GLU A 1109 -13.02 -13.56 44.84
CA GLU A 1109 -12.57 -13.21 43.47
C GLU A 1109 -11.11 -12.73 43.46
N ALA A 1110 -10.71 -11.87 44.41
CA ALA A 1110 -9.36 -11.31 44.49
C ALA A 1110 -8.27 -12.37 44.78
N TYR A 1111 -8.42 -13.17 45.83
CA TYR A 1111 -7.46 -14.24 46.15
C TYR A 1111 -7.40 -15.30 45.02
N SER A 1112 -8.50 -15.52 44.32
CA SER A 1112 -8.55 -16.43 43.18
C SER A 1112 -7.74 -15.92 41.99
N ALA A 1113 -7.92 -14.66 41.58
CA ALA A 1113 -7.12 -14.04 40.52
C ALA A 1113 -5.62 -14.02 40.87
N LEU A 1114 -5.29 -13.71 42.14
CA LEU A 1114 -3.93 -13.66 42.65
C LEU A 1114 -3.26 -15.04 42.81
N SER A 1115 -4.03 -16.13 42.96
CA SER A 1115 -3.48 -17.49 43.14
C SER A 1115 -2.62 -18.01 41.97
N CYS A 1116 -2.80 -17.43 40.79
CA CYS A 1116 -2.01 -17.72 39.59
C CYS A 1116 -0.66 -16.97 39.53
N CYS A 1117 -0.42 -16.03 40.44
CA CYS A 1117 0.80 -15.22 40.48
C CYS A 1117 2.01 -15.99 41.05
N PHE A 1118 3.20 -15.54 40.68
CA PHE A 1118 4.42 -15.92 41.40
C PHE A 1118 4.54 -15.01 42.64
N ILE A 1119 4.30 -15.58 43.82
CA ILE A 1119 4.41 -14.93 45.15
C ILE A 1119 5.58 -15.57 45.88
N SER A 1120 6.38 -14.78 46.61
CA SER A 1120 7.53 -15.31 47.37
C SER A 1120 7.08 -16.13 48.59
N GLU A 1121 7.95 -17.00 49.09
CA GLU A 1121 7.65 -17.89 50.22
C GLU A 1121 7.34 -17.12 51.52
N GLU A 1122 8.08 -16.03 51.77
CA GLU A 1122 7.85 -15.12 52.89
C GLU A 1122 6.46 -14.46 52.82
N ILE A 1123 6.08 -13.92 51.67
CA ILE A 1123 4.78 -13.24 51.48
C ILE A 1123 3.62 -14.25 51.43
N MET A 1124 3.88 -15.46 50.93
CA MET A 1124 2.97 -16.60 50.99
C MET A 1124 2.61 -16.94 52.44
N LEU A 1125 3.62 -17.03 53.32
CA LEU A 1125 3.46 -17.37 54.74
C LEU A 1125 2.90 -16.22 55.57
N ASN A 1126 3.36 -14.98 55.35
CA ASN A 1126 3.01 -13.82 56.17
C ASN A 1126 1.66 -13.18 55.82
N HIS A 1127 1.22 -13.28 54.55
CA HIS A 1127 0.01 -12.58 54.08
C HIS A 1127 -0.96 -13.48 53.29
N PHE A 1128 -0.49 -14.25 52.30
CA PHE A 1128 -1.40 -14.96 51.40
C PHE A 1128 -2.14 -16.13 52.07
N LEU A 1129 -1.42 -17.05 52.72
CA LEU A 1129 -2.00 -18.17 53.47
C LEU A 1129 -2.85 -17.72 54.68
N PRO A 1130 -2.41 -16.76 55.51
CA PRO A 1130 -3.26 -16.18 56.56
C PRO A 1130 -4.55 -15.56 56.02
N GLY A 1131 -4.48 -14.81 54.92
CA GLY A 1131 -5.63 -14.23 54.24
C GLY A 1131 -6.63 -15.27 53.72
N LEU A 1132 -6.14 -16.31 53.02
CA LEU A 1132 -6.96 -17.45 52.60
C LEU A 1132 -7.62 -18.19 53.78
N ARG A 1133 -6.90 -18.35 54.90
CA ARG A 1133 -7.45 -18.99 56.11
C ARG A 1133 -8.56 -18.16 56.76
N CYS A 1134 -8.40 -16.83 56.83
CA CYS A 1134 -9.44 -15.91 57.29
C CYS A 1134 -10.68 -16.00 56.38
N LEU A 1135 -10.49 -15.95 55.06
CA LEU A 1135 -11.57 -16.05 54.08
C LEU A 1135 -12.28 -17.41 54.12
N ARG A 1136 -11.56 -18.50 54.41
CA ARG A 1136 -12.18 -19.82 54.60
C ARG A 1136 -13.12 -19.83 55.81
N THR A 1137 -12.77 -19.19 56.91
CA THR A 1137 -13.66 -19.08 58.09
C THR A 1137 -14.92 -18.24 57.81
N ASP A 1138 -14.86 -17.26 56.90
CA ASP A 1138 -16.07 -16.63 56.37
C ASP A 1138 -16.91 -17.61 55.54
N MET A 1139 -16.29 -18.30 54.57
CA MET A 1139 -17.00 -19.21 53.65
C MET A 1139 -17.51 -20.51 54.28
N GLU A 1140 -16.91 -20.99 55.37
CA GLU A 1140 -17.39 -22.14 56.15
C GLU A 1140 -18.81 -21.90 56.70
N HIS A 1141 -19.14 -20.64 57.01
CA HIS A 1141 -20.48 -20.24 57.46
C HIS A 1141 -21.38 -19.73 56.33
N LEU A 1142 -20.81 -19.07 55.31
CA LEU A 1142 -21.58 -18.33 54.30
C LEU A 1142 -21.74 -19.07 52.96
N SER A 1143 -20.80 -19.93 52.56
CA SER A 1143 -20.83 -20.62 51.27
C SER A 1143 -19.96 -21.89 51.23
N PRO A 1144 -20.50 -23.07 51.59
CA PRO A 1144 -19.75 -24.33 51.66
C PRO A 1144 -19.10 -24.76 50.35
N GLU A 1145 -19.61 -24.33 49.19
CA GLU A 1145 -19.03 -24.65 47.88
C GLU A 1145 -17.71 -23.89 47.64
N HIS A 1146 -17.61 -22.65 48.12
CA HIS A 1146 -16.40 -21.83 48.06
C HIS A 1146 -15.39 -22.23 49.15
N GLU A 1147 -15.83 -22.71 50.32
CA GLU A 1147 -14.96 -23.31 51.34
C GLU A 1147 -14.10 -24.42 50.73
N VAL A 1148 -14.71 -25.36 50.01
CA VAL A 1148 -14.00 -26.52 49.43
C VAL A 1148 -12.93 -26.07 48.42
N ILE A 1149 -13.15 -24.97 47.70
CA ILE A 1149 -12.16 -24.38 46.78
C ILE A 1149 -11.02 -23.77 47.59
N LEU A 1150 -11.30 -22.97 48.62
CA LEU A 1150 -10.29 -22.35 49.48
C LEU A 1150 -9.46 -23.40 50.23
N SER A 1151 -10.08 -24.45 50.76
CA SER A 1151 -9.39 -25.60 51.37
C SER A 1151 -8.55 -26.41 50.37
N SER A 1152 -8.79 -26.28 49.06
CA SER A 1152 -7.88 -26.81 48.02
C SER A 1152 -6.73 -25.83 47.73
N MET A 1153 -7.01 -24.53 47.63
CA MET A 1153 -6.00 -23.48 47.38
C MET A 1153 -4.98 -23.39 48.53
N ILE A 1154 -5.44 -23.47 49.78
CA ILE A 1154 -4.59 -23.50 50.98
C ILE A 1154 -3.62 -24.69 50.91
N LYS A 1155 -4.11 -25.90 50.62
CA LYS A 1155 -3.27 -27.10 50.47
C LYS A 1155 -2.28 -27.01 49.32
N GLU A 1156 -2.66 -26.43 48.18
CA GLU A 1156 -1.73 -26.21 47.07
C GLU A 1156 -0.63 -25.20 47.45
N CYS A 1157 -0.97 -24.16 48.23
CA CYS A 1157 -0.01 -23.17 48.71
C CYS A 1157 0.91 -23.74 49.80
N GLU A 1158 0.39 -24.53 50.74
CA GLU A 1158 1.17 -25.26 51.74
C GLU A 1158 2.16 -26.24 51.06
N LEU A 1159 1.68 -27.03 50.08
CA LEU A 1159 2.55 -27.90 49.28
C LEU A 1159 3.61 -27.13 48.46
N LYS A 1160 3.32 -25.91 47.98
CA LYS A 1160 4.32 -25.08 47.28
C LYS A 1160 5.46 -24.61 48.19
N VAL A 1161 5.18 -24.39 49.48
CA VAL A 1161 6.19 -24.08 50.50
C VAL A 1161 6.96 -25.34 50.88
N GLU A 1162 6.26 -26.42 51.26
CA GLU A 1162 6.89 -27.68 51.69
C GLU A 1162 7.83 -28.29 50.63
N ASN A 1163 7.46 -28.25 49.34
CA ASN A 1163 8.31 -28.77 48.26
C ASN A 1163 9.53 -27.88 47.95
N ARG A 1164 9.61 -26.64 48.47
CA ARG A 1164 10.79 -25.77 48.33
C ARG A 1164 11.78 -25.95 49.48
N GLY A 1165 11.28 -26.13 50.71
CA GLY A 1165 12.11 -26.34 51.91
C GLY A 1165 12.98 -27.62 51.91
N ILE A 1166 12.84 -28.49 50.90
CA ILE A 1166 13.62 -29.73 50.73
C ILE A 1166 14.72 -29.55 49.62
N GLY A 1167 14.80 -28.37 48.99
CA GLY A 1167 15.49 -28.15 47.71
C GLY A 1167 16.92 -27.60 47.71
N GLU A 1168 17.59 -27.42 48.85
CA GLU A 1168 18.95 -26.85 48.89
C GLU A 1168 20.08 -27.87 48.62
N ALA A 1169 20.11 -28.46 47.42
CA ALA A 1169 21.33 -28.99 46.81
C ALA A 1169 21.21 -29.20 45.28
N GLN A 1170 22.22 -28.74 44.54
CA GLN A 1170 22.48 -29.00 43.11
C GLN A 1170 21.44 -28.46 42.10
N GLY A 1171 21.90 -27.56 41.21
CA GLY A 1171 21.07 -26.92 40.21
C GLY A 1171 20.93 -27.72 38.91
N SER A 1172 19.72 -28.24 38.64
CA SER A 1172 19.22 -28.52 37.28
C SER A 1172 17.71 -28.73 37.31
N MET A 1173 16.90 -27.70 37.00
CA MET A 1173 15.44 -27.85 36.97
C MET A 1173 14.99 -28.71 35.78
N SER A 1174 14.39 -29.86 36.06
CA SER A 1174 13.83 -30.74 35.02
C SER A 1174 12.42 -30.30 34.62
N ILE A 1175 12.22 -30.08 33.32
CA ILE A 1175 10.95 -29.64 32.70
C ILE A 1175 9.77 -30.56 33.07
N ALA A 1176 10.03 -31.85 33.34
CA ALA A 1176 9.01 -32.85 33.66
C ALA A 1176 8.16 -32.52 34.90
N ALA A 1177 8.68 -31.78 35.88
CA ALA A 1177 7.94 -31.42 37.10
C ALA A 1177 6.81 -30.40 36.84
N SER A 1178 6.92 -29.57 35.78
CA SER A 1178 5.92 -28.55 35.47
C SER A 1178 4.63 -29.13 34.88
N LEU A 1179 4.75 -30.18 34.06
CA LEU A 1179 3.64 -30.76 33.28
C LEU A 1179 2.57 -31.43 34.17
N VAL A 1180 2.97 -32.05 35.29
CA VAL A 1180 2.03 -32.69 36.22
C VAL A 1180 1.15 -31.66 36.94
N GLY A 1181 1.62 -30.42 37.08
CA GLY A 1181 0.83 -29.32 37.66
C GLY A 1181 -0.24 -28.75 36.73
N GLU A 1182 -0.10 -28.91 35.41
CA GLU A 1182 -1.06 -28.36 34.44
C GLU A 1182 -2.37 -29.16 34.40
N ASP A 1183 -2.29 -30.48 34.60
CA ASP A 1183 -3.45 -31.38 34.64
C ASP A 1183 -4.30 -31.22 35.91
N ALA A 1184 -3.71 -30.62 36.96
CA ALA A 1184 -4.42 -30.18 38.16
C ALA A 1184 -5.00 -28.77 37.98
N LYS A 1185 -4.21 -27.82 37.45
CA LYS A 1185 -4.65 -26.44 37.17
C LYS A 1185 -5.81 -26.37 36.18
N THR A 1186 -5.79 -27.15 35.12
CA THR A 1186 -6.89 -27.19 34.13
C THR A 1186 -8.20 -27.71 34.74
N LYS A 1187 -8.14 -28.74 35.59
CA LYS A 1187 -9.32 -29.24 36.34
C LYS A 1187 -9.81 -28.24 37.39
N PHE A 1188 -8.89 -27.54 38.06
CA PHE A 1188 -9.22 -26.43 38.96
C PHE A 1188 -9.93 -25.29 38.22
N LEU A 1189 -9.33 -24.77 37.14
CA LEU A 1189 -9.90 -23.71 36.30
C LEU A 1189 -11.26 -24.11 35.71
N SER A 1190 -11.41 -25.36 35.25
CA SER A 1190 -12.68 -25.88 34.72
C SER A 1190 -13.80 -25.97 35.76
N LYS A 1191 -13.47 -26.17 37.05
CA LYS A 1191 -14.45 -26.17 38.13
C LYS A 1191 -14.71 -24.74 38.66
N MET A 1192 -13.68 -23.90 38.63
CA MET A 1192 -13.73 -22.51 39.07
C MET A 1192 -14.61 -21.66 38.15
N GLY A 1193 -14.42 -21.78 36.83
CA GLY A 1193 -15.22 -21.07 35.82
C GLY A 1193 -16.70 -21.48 35.73
N GLN A 1194 -17.14 -22.42 36.57
CA GLN A 1194 -18.56 -22.79 36.75
C GLN A 1194 -19.19 -22.14 38.00
N LEU A 1195 -18.38 -21.58 38.91
CA LEU A 1195 -18.81 -21.00 40.19
C LEU A 1195 -18.54 -19.50 40.27
N THR A 1196 -17.50 -18.98 39.60
CA THR A 1196 -17.31 -17.54 39.43
C THR A 1196 -18.31 -16.97 38.42
N THR A 1197 -19.13 -16.00 38.82
CA THR A 1197 -20.01 -15.23 37.93
C THR A 1197 -19.24 -14.38 36.90
N SER A 1198 -17.97 -14.07 37.18
CA SER A 1198 -17.14 -13.10 36.45
C SER A 1198 -16.10 -13.75 35.54
N GLY A 1199 -16.53 -14.56 34.55
CA GLY A 1199 -15.62 -15.28 33.63
C GLY A 1199 -14.58 -14.42 32.88
N ALA A 1200 -14.81 -13.10 32.76
CA ALA A 1200 -13.86 -12.15 32.21
C ALA A 1200 -12.58 -11.93 33.06
N MET A 1201 -12.65 -12.10 34.39
CA MET A 1201 -11.50 -11.90 35.30
C MET A 1201 -10.33 -12.85 34.94
N LEU A 1202 -10.64 -14.13 34.70
CA LEU A 1202 -9.65 -15.16 34.38
C LEU A 1202 -9.02 -14.98 33.00
N ALA A 1203 -9.72 -14.38 32.04
CA ALA A 1203 -9.19 -14.16 30.69
C ALA A 1203 -8.01 -13.16 30.66
N ASN A 1204 -8.07 -12.13 31.52
CA ASN A 1204 -7.03 -11.09 31.58
C ASN A 1204 -5.68 -11.61 32.10
N VAL A 1205 -5.69 -12.65 32.94
CA VAL A 1205 -4.47 -13.25 33.55
C VAL A 1205 -3.52 -13.85 32.50
N PHE A 1206 -4.01 -14.20 31.31
CA PHE A 1206 -3.22 -14.84 30.25
C PHE A 1206 -2.74 -13.89 29.14
N GLN A 1207 -3.19 -12.63 29.10
CA GLN A 1207 -2.91 -11.73 27.97
C GLN A 1207 -1.46 -11.18 27.91
N ARG A 1208 -0.69 -11.26 29.00
CA ARG A 1208 0.72 -10.81 29.09
C ARG A 1208 1.77 -11.94 28.91
N LYS A 1209 1.37 -13.10 28.35
CA LYS A 1209 2.27 -14.23 28.03
C LYS A 1209 2.35 -14.54 26.52
N LYS A 1210 2.44 -13.49 25.72
CA LYS A 1210 2.88 -13.51 24.32
C LYS A 1210 3.84 -12.35 24.09
#